data_AF-A0A970P7P3-F1
#
_entry.id   AF-A0A970P7P3-F1
#
_cell.length_a   1.000
_cell.length_b   1.000
_cell.length_c   1.000
_cell.angle_alpha   90.00
_cell.angle_beta   90.00
_cell.angle_gamma   90.00
#
_symmetry.space_group_name_H-M   'P 1'
#
loop_
_entity.id
_entity.type
_entity.pdbx_description
1 polymer ?
#
loop_
_entity_poly.entity_id
_entity_poly.type
_entity_poly.pdbx_seq_one_letter_code
_entity_poly.pdbx_strand_id
1 'polypeptide(L)'
;MMMRATICIALFLLALFPATAQEWAIPEADMRLRLSVSGDLYQRDDTDLATVIDFNALLGQRRVLAADGLTLVQASFDEPLEIRLAEDAELRYASGNPILWLEWASGPLDRFEARQWDLYLRTVERGSPDAWQTLERTFSPGDPMLLWDTSFEQAEAGYEDRPVGMIPGGADKDGETTERVWTDVTSRSGERCLKIARRFEGEPPKNSNRPHWRSWPPRIFVRPGQGIRATGWLSVPELAQGSLASMTLEFYGAENKRLSENRVFMRDSVVPHEDWVQLVGQTTAPDAAESAVIWFSLHGAGRAYCDDLTVTALPGGELPALQVQVGDLLRNRATVVEAAPGEERVLTATTAEAPPVLDGQLDDPCWATAGRVDNFEVFMQTPGARVSTTVFACADRDALYFGFDCLEVSTDTLLAATTERDGPVWTDDSVELFLDTNRDLQTFYQIIVNPRGVFFDQDAGAPGLAGAKWDGPITTATSIHPGGWRAEVKLEFAGLRLAEAQSQVWGANFARTSYRDGRSAYTWARVKSGFLEPANFGRLVLPIDPTANAVTGRPLAGEQIFGSEGLLPVETVNRRDDPVQVRVVATAAEGGTGGEVLAQLERGMTAVAQIPAEFDLAGETRVTYELFEQPSGRLLYTTTVTHTVPEALEIAPDHLVSYLDEDLLTGGWETGLSETALGEVTLSLDVVDAEGTALATAQIELATRAGEWILGVGDVPAGRYLLRAKLQRAGQLIVTREHSLDRIAGPFGGATD
;
A
#
# COMPACT_ATOMS: atom_id res chain seq x y z
N MET A 1 -25.91 33.41 -58.92
CA MET A 1 -26.31 32.33 -59.85
C MET A 1 -25.79 31.03 -59.24
N MET A 2 -26.71 30.23 -58.68
CA MET A 2 -26.69 28.78 -58.34
C MET A 2 -25.34 28.08 -58.03
N MET A 3 -25.18 27.55 -56.79
CA MET A 3 -25.27 26.10 -56.40
C MET A 3 -24.17 25.22 -57.05
N ARG A 4 -23.46 24.29 -56.40
CA ARG A 4 -23.59 23.54 -55.13
C ARG A 4 -22.30 22.70 -54.96
N ALA A 5 -21.91 22.43 -53.70
CA ALA A 5 -21.30 21.19 -53.14
C ALA A 5 -20.06 20.57 -53.84
N THR A 6 -18.95 20.26 -53.16
CA THR A 6 -18.83 19.20 -52.15
C THR A 6 -17.42 19.25 -51.51
N ILE A 7 -17.33 19.43 -50.18
CA ILE A 7 -16.51 18.70 -49.15
C ILE A 7 -14.98 18.59 -49.44
N CYS A 8 -14.00 18.90 -48.59
CA CYS A 8 -13.92 19.12 -47.15
C CYS A 8 -12.66 19.94 -46.79
N ILE A 9 -12.71 20.50 -45.58
CA ILE A 9 -11.68 21.20 -44.81
C ILE A 9 -10.38 20.38 -44.71
N ALA A 10 -9.24 20.96 -45.09
CA ALA A 10 -7.92 20.56 -44.62
C ALA A 10 -6.95 21.75 -44.77
N LEU A 11 -6.05 21.89 -43.79
CA LEU A 11 -4.94 22.85 -43.69
C LEU A 11 -5.29 24.23 -43.13
N PHE A 12 -5.58 24.28 -41.82
CA PHE A 12 -4.78 25.08 -40.89
C PHE A 12 -5.18 24.71 -39.45
N LEU A 13 -4.35 23.86 -38.80
CA LEU A 13 -4.10 23.74 -37.36
C LEU A 13 -3.20 22.52 -37.16
N LEU A 14 -1.92 22.71 -37.43
CA LEU A 14 -0.86 21.84 -36.92
C LEU A 14 -0.62 22.22 -35.46
N ALA A 15 -0.38 21.18 -34.65
CA ALA A 15 0.00 21.20 -33.24
C ALA A 15 -1.12 21.45 -32.22
N LEU A 16 -1.80 20.35 -31.85
CA LEU A 16 -2.00 19.90 -30.46
C LEU A 16 -2.73 18.54 -30.51
N PHE A 17 -1.97 17.48 -30.83
CA PHE A 17 -2.36 16.11 -30.53
C PHE A 17 -1.51 15.67 -29.33
N PRO A 18 -2.07 15.22 -28.19
CA PRO A 18 -1.30 14.36 -27.30
C PRO A 18 -1.12 13.02 -28.03
N ALA A 19 0.13 12.64 -28.24
CA ALA A 19 0.51 11.45 -28.97
C ALA A 19 -0.09 10.19 -28.32
N THR A 20 -0.65 9.34 -29.19
CA THR A 20 -1.03 7.95 -28.95
C THR A 20 0.14 7.13 -28.37
N ALA A 21 -0.19 6.09 -27.60
CA ALA A 21 0.72 5.08 -27.05
C ALA A 21 1.91 4.79 -27.96
N GLN A 22 3.11 5.09 -27.49
CA GLN A 22 4.36 4.90 -28.23
C GLN A 22 4.69 3.40 -28.25
N GLU A 23 4.39 2.75 -29.38
CA GLU A 23 4.97 1.44 -29.76
C GLU A 23 6.47 1.47 -29.48
N TRP A 24 7.01 0.33 -29.05
CA TRP A 24 8.45 0.22 -28.82
C TRP A 24 9.17 0.48 -30.12
N ALA A 25 9.99 1.54 -30.15
CA ALA A 25 10.69 1.96 -31.36
C ALA A 25 11.77 0.94 -31.81
N ILE A 26 12.12 -0.02 -30.94
CA ILE A 26 13.02 -1.13 -31.23
C ILE A 26 12.27 -2.44 -30.92
N PRO A 27 11.74 -3.14 -31.94
CA PRO A 27 10.96 -4.37 -31.75
C PRO A 27 11.72 -5.50 -31.04
N GLU A 28 13.04 -5.53 -31.15
CA GLU A 28 13.90 -6.54 -30.55
C GLU A 28 14.19 -6.29 -29.07
N ALA A 29 13.79 -5.15 -28.51
CA ALA A 29 14.03 -4.85 -27.10
C ALA A 29 12.98 -5.49 -26.21
N ASP A 30 13.43 -6.22 -25.19
CA ASP A 30 12.56 -6.88 -24.21
C ASP A 30 12.25 -5.98 -23.01
N MET A 31 13.00 -4.88 -22.84
CA MET A 31 12.92 -3.97 -21.70
C MET A 31 13.18 -2.51 -22.13
N ARG A 32 12.44 -1.54 -21.58
CA ARG A 32 12.53 -0.11 -21.88
C ARG A 32 12.54 0.62 -20.58
N LEU A 33 13.49 1.53 -20.46
CA LEU A 33 13.69 2.35 -19.30
C LEU A 33 13.59 3.80 -19.72
N ARG A 34 12.68 4.54 -19.09
CA ARG A 34 12.56 5.98 -19.33
C ARG A 34 13.51 6.73 -18.41
N LEU A 35 14.35 7.57 -18.99
CA LEU A 35 15.22 8.48 -18.28
C LEU A 35 14.66 9.88 -18.43
N SER A 36 14.34 10.54 -17.31
CA SER A 36 13.89 11.93 -17.32
C SER A 36 14.85 12.79 -16.53
N VAL A 37 15.25 13.92 -17.11
CA VAL A 37 16.08 14.89 -16.40
C VAL A 37 15.19 15.87 -15.65
N SER A 38 15.45 16.02 -14.35
CA SER A 38 14.77 17.00 -13.49
C SER A 38 15.80 17.86 -12.75
N GLY A 39 15.52 19.16 -12.61
CA GLY A 39 16.41 20.12 -11.96
C GLY A 39 16.15 21.56 -12.41
N ASP A 40 16.90 22.50 -11.83
CA ASP A 40 16.85 23.90 -12.21
C ASP A 40 17.65 24.12 -13.51
N LEU A 41 16.94 23.98 -14.63
CA LEU A 41 17.45 24.03 -15.99
C LEU A 41 17.71 25.49 -16.38
N TYR A 42 18.77 26.08 -15.84
CA TYR A 42 19.33 27.33 -16.33
C TYR A 42 20.23 27.02 -17.52
N GLN A 43 19.83 27.44 -18.73
CA GLN A 43 20.58 27.34 -20.01
C GLN A 43 21.98 26.75 -19.85
N ARG A 44 22.06 25.42 -19.90
CA ARG A 44 23.32 24.70 -19.83
C ARG A 44 23.75 24.41 -21.26
N ASP A 45 24.89 24.94 -21.66
CA ASP A 45 25.58 24.49 -22.86
C ASP A 45 26.06 23.05 -22.67
N ASP A 46 26.15 22.27 -23.75
CA ASP A 46 26.49 20.83 -23.84
C ASP A 46 27.02 20.23 -22.53
N THR A 47 26.14 19.54 -21.80
CA THR A 47 26.50 18.88 -20.53
C THR A 47 26.43 17.37 -20.70
N ASP A 48 27.46 16.65 -20.27
CA ASP A 48 27.39 15.20 -20.19
C ASP A 48 26.49 14.78 -19.02
N LEU A 49 25.48 13.98 -19.34
CA LEU A 49 24.59 13.36 -18.38
C LEU A 49 25.14 11.98 -18.05
N ALA A 50 25.11 11.64 -16.77
CA ALA A 50 25.46 10.32 -16.31
C ALA A 50 24.39 9.78 -15.37
N THR A 51 24.15 8.48 -15.42
CA THR A 51 23.31 7.78 -14.45
C THR A 51 23.79 6.36 -14.22
N VAL A 52 23.51 5.86 -13.02
CA VAL A 52 23.75 4.47 -12.65
C VAL A 52 22.41 3.76 -12.61
N ILE A 53 22.26 2.75 -13.45
CA ILE A 53 21.14 1.83 -13.40
C ILE A 53 21.59 0.66 -12.54
N ASP A 54 21.29 0.73 -11.26
CA ASP A 54 21.43 -0.39 -10.35
C ASP A 54 20.20 -1.30 -10.49
N PHE A 55 20.34 -2.41 -11.22
CA PHE A 55 19.24 -3.35 -11.36
C PHE A 55 18.88 -4.04 -10.03
N ASN A 56 19.76 -4.07 -9.01
CA ASN A 56 19.39 -4.52 -7.67
C ASN A 56 18.40 -3.56 -7.01
N ALA A 57 18.64 -2.25 -7.14
CA ALA A 57 17.74 -1.24 -6.61
C ALA A 57 16.45 -1.12 -7.45
N LEU A 58 16.58 -1.15 -8.77
CA LEU A 58 15.48 -1.02 -9.74
C LEU A 58 14.49 -2.19 -9.66
N LEU A 59 14.98 -3.40 -9.45
CA LEU A 59 14.15 -4.60 -9.31
C LEU A 59 13.77 -4.88 -7.84
N GLY A 60 14.40 -4.22 -6.87
CA GLY A 60 14.19 -4.40 -5.44
C GLY A 60 15.05 -5.52 -4.83
N GLN A 61 15.25 -5.45 -3.49
CA GLN A 61 16.20 -6.29 -2.71
C GLN A 61 15.96 -7.83 -2.78
N ARG A 62 14.95 -8.30 -3.52
CA ARG A 62 14.58 -9.72 -3.64
C ARG A 62 14.32 -10.19 -5.08
N ARG A 63 14.60 -9.37 -6.11
CA ARG A 63 14.41 -9.75 -7.51
C ARG A 63 15.74 -9.73 -8.26
N VAL A 64 15.88 -10.63 -9.23
CA VAL A 64 17.10 -10.78 -10.04
C VAL A 64 16.75 -10.68 -11.53
N LEU A 65 17.52 -9.92 -12.30
CA LEU A 65 17.52 -9.91 -13.75
C LEU A 65 18.25 -11.16 -14.23
N ALA A 66 17.49 -12.22 -14.52
CA ALA A 66 18.03 -13.43 -15.15
C ALA A 66 18.23 -13.19 -16.65
N ALA A 67 19.40 -12.66 -17.01
CA ALA A 67 19.83 -12.52 -18.39
C ALA A 67 21.33 -12.83 -18.47
N ASP A 68 21.74 -13.62 -19.46
CA ASP A 68 23.14 -13.99 -19.64
C ASP A 68 23.99 -12.87 -20.28
N GLY A 69 23.33 -11.85 -20.81
CA GLY A 69 23.91 -10.64 -21.37
C GLY A 69 22.85 -9.56 -21.61
N LEU A 70 23.28 -8.29 -21.59
CA LEU A 70 22.45 -7.12 -21.83
C LEU A 70 23.00 -6.36 -23.04
N THR A 71 22.15 -6.01 -23.99
CA THR A 71 22.52 -5.16 -25.14
C THR A 71 21.73 -3.86 -25.11
N LEU A 72 22.42 -2.73 -25.34
CA LEU A 72 21.84 -1.38 -25.39
C LEU A 72 21.64 -0.99 -26.85
N VAL A 73 20.44 -0.52 -27.18
CA VAL A 73 20.14 -0.01 -28.51
C VAL A 73 19.38 1.31 -28.35
N GLN A 74 19.81 2.35 -29.08
CA GLN A 74 19.17 3.66 -29.03
C GLN A 74 18.13 3.79 -30.15
N ALA A 75 16.92 4.24 -29.82
CA ALA A 75 15.78 4.35 -30.74
C ALA A 75 15.72 5.65 -31.57
N SER A 76 16.82 6.41 -31.64
CA SER A 76 17.04 7.62 -32.47
C SER A 76 16.33 8.94 -32.09
N PHE A 77 17.14 10.02 -32.10
CA PHE A 77 16.74 11.39 -32.39
C PHE A 77 17.16 11.69 -33.85
N ASP A 78 16.68 12.78 -34.45
CA ASP A 78 17.10 13.21 -35.81
C ASP A 78 18.62 13.46 -35.95
N GLU A 79 19.39 13.46 -34.85
CA GLU A 79 20.86 13.35 -34.82
C GLU A 79 21.32 12.23 -33.86
N PRO A 80 22.43 11.52 -34.17
CA PRO A 80 22.93 10.44 -33.34
C PRO A 80 23.51 10.96 -32.01
N LEU A 81 23.06 10.37 -30.90
CA LEU A 81 23.61 10.60 -29.57
C LEU A 81 24.74 9.59 -29.35
N GLU A 82 25.96 10.04 -29.10
CA GLU A 82 27.06 9.14 -28.77
C GLU A 82 26.91 8.68 -27.32
N ILE A 83 26.39 7.47 -27.10
CA ILE A 83 26.40 6.83 -25.78
C ILE A 83 27.78 6.22 -25.60
N ARG A 84 28.55 6.75 -24.65
CA ARG A 84 29.84 6.18 -24.28
C ARG A 84 29.61 5.27 -23.08
N LEU A 85 29.91 3.99 -23.25
CA LEU A 85 30.14 3.15 -22.08
C LEU A 85 31.36 3.74 -21.38
N ALA A 86 31.22 4.08 -20.08
CA ALA A 86 32.34 4.59 -19.30
C ALA A 86 33.53 3.64 -19.45
N GLU A 87 34.77 4.17 -19.42
CA GLU A 87 35.99 3.36 -19.60
C GLU A 87 36.07 2.16 -18.62
N ASP A 88 35.27 2.20 -17.52
CA ASP A 88 35.15 1.19 -16.47
C ASP A 88 33.78 0.48 -16.42
N ALA A 89 32.94 0.59 -17.46
CA ALA A 89 31.63 -0.06 -17.52
C ALA A 89 31.76 -1.58 -17.68
N GLU A 90 32.15 -2.25 -16.60
CA GLU A 90 32.02 -3.69 -16.43
C GLU A 90 30.55 -4.00 -16.06
N LEU A 91 29.92 -4.97 -16.74
CA LEU A 91 28.77 -5.69 -16.17
C LEU A 91 29.28 -6.43 -14.92
N ARG A 92 29.30 -5.74 -13.77
CA ARG A 92 29.75 -6.33 -12.51
C ARG A 92 28.64 -7.21 -11.96
N TYR A 93 28.81 -8.52 -12.09
CA TYR A 93 28.00 -9.53 -11.41
C TYR A 93 28.32 -9.56 -9.92
N ALA A 94 28.03 -8.46 -9.20
CA ALA A 94 28.03 -8.49 -7.75
C ALA A 94 26.72 -9.17 -7.30
N SER A 95 26.81 -10.46 -6.94
CA SER A 95 25.73 -11.25 -6.33
C SER A 95 24.48 -11.60 -7.17
N GLY A 96 24.49 -11.35 -8.49
CA GLY A 96 23.50 -11.91 -9.42
C GLY A 96 22.77 -10.92 -10.31
N ASN A 97 22.89 -9.60 -10.07
CA ASN A 97 22.34 -8.56 -10.95
C ASN A 97 23.44 -7.62 -11.46
N PRO A 98 23.35 -7.16 -12.73
CA PRO A 98 24.28 -6.17 -13.26
C PRO A 98 23.98 -4.77 -12.71
N ILE A 99 25.02 -3.96 -12.55
CA ILE A 99 24.92 -2.50 -12.37
C ILE A 99 25.47 -1.86 -13.64
N LEU A 100 24.73 -0.96 -14.27
CA LEU A 100 25.12 -0.33 -15.53
C LEU A 100 25.37 1.17 -15.32
N TRP A 101 26.55 1.64 -15.74
CA TRP A 101 26.89 3.06 -15.75
C TRP A 101 26.75 3.60 -17.16
N LEU A 102 25.98 4.66 -17.33
CA LEU A 102 25.73 5.31 -18.62
C LEU A 102 26.19 6.76 -18.57
N GLU A 103 26.87 7.20 -19.63
CA GLU A 103 27.24 8.60 -19.87
C GLU A 103 26.94 8.99 -21.32
N TRP A 104 26.31 10.15 -21.52
CA TRP A 104 25.96 10.66 -22.85
C TRP A 104 25.84 12.20 -22.85
N ALA A 105 26.09 12.83 -23.99
CA ALA A 105 25.92 14.28 -24.13
C ALA A 105 24.43 14.68 -24.17
N SER A 106 24.00 15.69 -23.40
CA SER A 106 22.59 16.14 -23.39
C SER A 106 22.16 16.98 -24.60
N GLY A 107 23.12 17.59 -25.31
CA GLY A 107 22.85 18.75 -26.16
C GLY A 107 22.53 20.01 -25.34
N PRO A 108 22.40 21.20 -25.96
CA PRO A 108 22.00 22.43 -25.26
C PRO A 108 20.59 22.28 -24.70
N LEU A 109 20.35 22.68 -23.43
CA LEU A 109 19.05 22.62 -22.75
C LEU A 109 18.46 24.02 -22.54
N ASP A 110 17.21 24.22 -22.95
CA ASP A 110 16.49 25.49 -22.76
C ASP A 110 15.98 25.69 -21.32
N ARG A 111 15.67 26.96 -20.99
CA ARG A 111 15.20 27.30 -19.64
C ARG A 111 13.84 26.65 -19.37
N PHE A 112 13.78 25.84 -18.30
CA PHE A 112 12.61 25.04 -17.90
C PHE A 112 12.24 23.87 -18.85
N GLU A 113 13.17 23.43 -19.71
CA GLU A 113 12.93 22.32 -20.66
C GLU A 113 13.07 20.93 -20.01
N ALA A 114 11.98 20.18 -19.89
CA ALA A 114 12.05 18.77 -19.51
C ALA A 114 12.33 17.89 -20.74
N ARG A 115 13.48 17.20 -20.75
CA ARG A 115 13.80 16.17 -21.76
C ARG A 115 13.65 14.76 -21.21
N GLN A 116 13.15 13.88 -22.07
CA GLN A 116 12.98 12.46 -21.80
C GLN A 116 13.74 11.64 -22.85
N TRP A 117 14.41 10.59 -22.38
CA TRP A 117 15.07 9.58 -23.21
C TRP A 117 14.46 8.23 -22.90
N ASP A 118 14.28 7.41 -23.92
CA ASP A 118 13.91 6.00 -23.74
C ASP A 118 15.13 5.14 -24.09
N LEU A 119 15.60 4.39 -23.10
CA LEU A 119 16.64 3.39 -23.26
C LEU A 119 16.01 2.04 -23.52
N TYR A 120 16.39 1.39 -24.61
CA TYR A 120 15.90 0.07 -24.98
C TYR A 120 16.97 -0.98 -24.72
N LEU A 121 16.54 -2.07 -24.10
CA LEU A 121 17.36 -3.12 -23.53
C LEU A 121 16.84 -4.46 -24.06
N ARG A 122 17.76 -5.32 -24.50
CA ARG A 122 17.47 -6.69 -24.91
C ARG A 122 18.26 -7.69 -24.08
N THR A 123 17.62 -8.79 -23.72
CA THR A 123 18.25 -9.94 -23.06
C THR A 123 18.67 -10.96 -24.12
N VAL A 124 19.87 -11.55 -23.96
CA VAL A 124 20.38 -12.56 -24.89
C VAL A 124 20.92 -13.77 -24.14
N GLU A 125 20.73 -14.97 -24.68
CA GLU A 125 21.30 -16.21 -24.12
C GLU A 125 22.82 -16.28 -24.31
N ARG A 126 23.50 -16.91 -23.35
CA ARG A 126 24.96 -17.07 -23.39
C ARG A 126 25.42 -17.84 -24.62
N GLY A 127 26.24 -17.22 -25.47
CA GLY A 127 26.81 -17.84 -26.67
C GLY A 127 25.98 -17.67 -27.95
N SER A 128 24.92 -16.86 -27.92
CA SER A 128 24.24 -16.41 -29.13
C SER A 128 25.24 -15.72 -30.08
N PRO A 129 25.18 -15.92 -31.41
CA PRO A 129 25.98 -15.16 -32.37
C PRO A 129 25.67 -13.65 -32.37
N ASP A 130 24.56 -13.24 -31.74
CA ASP A 130 24.21 -11.84 -31.48
C ASP A 130 24.85 -11.28 -30.18
N ALA A 131 25.51 -12.12 -29.38
CA ALA A 131 26.29 -11.71 -28.22
C ALA A 131 27.71 -11.31 -28.67
N TRP A 132 28.03 -10.02 -28.62
CA TRP A 132 29.37 -9.51 -28.94
C TRP A 132 30.31 -9.58 -27.71
N GLN A 133 31.61 -9.68 -27.98
CA GLN A 133 32.66 -10.17 -27.06
C GLN A 133 32.84 -9.39 -25.74
N THR A 134 33.24 -10.13 -24.70
CA THR A 134 33.65 -9.67 -23.38
C THR A 134 34.85 -8.71 -23.44
N LEU A 135 34.74 -7.55 -22.80
CA LEU A 135 35.90 -6.73 -22.44
C LEU A 135 36.38 -7.17 -21.04
N GLU A 136 37.50 -7.89 -21.00
CA GLU A 136 38.17 -8.27 -19.75
C GLU A 136 39.01 -7.11 -19.20
N ARG A 137 38.81 -6.71 -17.92
CA ARG A 137 39.87 -6.58 -16.87
C ARG A 137 39.39 -5.96 -15.53
N THR A 138 39.22 -6.83 -14.52
CA THR A 138 39.61 -6.76 -13.07
C THR A 138 39.46 -5.44 -12.24
N PHE A 139 38.51 -5.45 -11.25
CA PHE A 139 38.46 -4.87 -9.85
C PHE A 139 39.03 -3.45 -9.55
N SER A 140 38.41 -2.52 -8.77
CA SER A 140 37.82 -2.57 -7.40
C SER A 140 36.86 -1.34 -7.10
N PRO A 141 36.17 -1.21 -5.94
CA PRO A 141 35.04 -0.28 -5.72
C PRO A 141 35.40 1.09 -5.06
N GLY A 142 34.61 2.15 -5.33
CA GLY A 142 34.72 3.47 -4.69
C GLY A 142 33.40 4.27 -4.65
N ASP A 143 33.16 4.96 -3.53
CA ASP A 143 31.94 5.69 -3.11
C ASP A 143 31.82 7.08 -3.81
N PRO A 144 30.70 7.42 -4.50
CA PRO A 144 30.64 8.59 -5.39
C PRO A 144 30.57 9.97 -4.68
N MET A 145 30.70 10.06 -3.36
CA MET A 145 30.70 11.34 -2.61
C MET A 145 32.04 11.69 -1.93
N LEU A 146 33.04 10.85 -2.12
CA LEU A 146 34.35 10.95 -1.49
C LEU A 146 35.32 11.71 -2.40
N LEU A 147 35.56 12.98 -2.11
CA LEU A 147 36.50 13.79 -2.91
C LEU A 147 37.95 13.38 -2.65
N TRP A 148 38.23 12.97 -1.42
CA TRP A 148 39.54 12.48 -1.01
C TRP A 148 39.44 11.71 0.30
N ASP A 149 40.07 10.55 0.36
CA ASP A 149 40.14 9.73 1.56
C ASP A 149 41.50 9.06 1.64
N THR A 150 42.05 8.99 2.84
CA THR A 150 43.39 8.44 3.04
C THR A 150 43.32 7.33 4.08
N SER A 151 43.59 6.09 3.67
CA SER A 151 44.24 5.14 4.55
C SER A 151 45.74 5.42 4.49
N PHE A 152 46.35 5.75 5.62
CA PHE A 152 47.78 6.10 5.68
C PHE A 152 48.68 4.85 5.55
N GLU A 153 48.22 3.79 4.90
CA GLU A 153 48.93 2.53 4.69
C GLU A 153 49.79 2.54 3.41
N GLN A 154 49.35 3.25 2.36
CA GLN A 154 50.01 3.20 1.05
C GLN A 154 51.12 4.24 0.91
N ALA A 155 52.38 3.77 0.81
CA ALA A 155 53.54 4.64 0.67
C ALA A 155 53.61 5.26 -0.73
N GLU A 156 54.01 6.53 -0.82
CA GLU A 156 54.31 7.17 -2.11
C GLU A 156 55.46 6.40 -2.79
N ALA A 157 55.27 6.07 -4.07
CA ALA A 157 56.26 5.30 -4.81
C ALA A 157 57.62 6.02 -4.82
N GLY A 158 58.62 5.42 -4.17
CA GLY A 158 59.97 5.99 -4.01
C GLY A 158 60.23 6.72 -2.68
N TYR A 159 59.25 6.82 -1.79
CA TYR A 159 59.38 7.41 -0.45
C TYR A 159 58.63 6.56 0.60
N GLU A 160 59.33 5.61 1.22
CA GLU A 160 58.75 4.64 2.19
C GLU A 160 58.17 5.30 3.46
N ASP A 161 58.55 6.55 3.74
CA ASP A 161 58.17 7.34 4.91
C ASP A 161 57.06 8.37 4.64
N ARG A 162 56.47 8.38 3.43
CA ARG A 162 55.44 9.34 3.02
C ARG A 162 54.16 8.65 2.55
N PRO A 163 52.97 9.14 2.96
CA PRO A 163 51.73 8.70 2.35
C PRO A 163 51.61 9.18 0.92
N VAL A 164 50.95 8.35 0.12
CA VAL A 164 50.41 8.79 -1.17
C VAL A 164 49.58 10.05 -0.96
N GLY A 165 49.89 11.10 -1.70
CA GLY A 165 49.10 12.33 -1.71
C GLY A 165 49.41 13.33 -0.60
N MET A 166 50.38 13.10 0.30
CA MET A 166 50.88 14.16 1.20
C MET A 166 52.38 14.34 1.10
N ILE A 167 52.79 15.59 1.18
CA ILE A 167 54.20 15.97 1.25
C ILE A 167 54.50 16.73 2.54
N PRO A 168 55.62 16.43 3.21
CA PRO A 168 56.08 17.21 4.34
C PRO A 168 56.51 18.60 3.86
N GLY A 169 56.01 19.62 4.52
CA GLY A 169 56.29 21.02 4.21
C GLY A 169 56.76 21.83 5.42
N GLY A 170 57.33 22.98 5.11
CA GLY A 170 58.02 23.85 6.08
C GLY A 170 59.44 23.36 6.33
N ALA A 171 60.42 24.26 6.20
CA ALA A 171 61.81 23.95 6.50
C ALA A 171 62.10 24.16 7.99
N ASP A 172 62.97 23.32 8.54
CA ASP A 172 63.51 23.49 9.89
C ASP A 172 64.40 24.75 9.91
N LYS A 173 64.39 25.46 11.05
CA LYS A 173 65.26 26.63 11.28
C LYS A 173 66.43 26.25 12.18
N ASP A 174 67.46 27.09 12.22
CA ASP A 174 68.61 26.89 13.11
C ASP A 174 68.13 26.74 14.57
N GLY A 175 68.52 25.62 15.21
CA GLY A 175 68.11 25.27 16.59
C GLY A 175 66.73 24.60 16.70
N GLU A 176 66.09 24.24 15.59
CA GLU A 176 64.85 23.48 15.52
C GLU A 176 65.10 22.08 14.94
N THR A 177 64.53 21.06 15.56
CA THR A 177 64.47 19.71 14.99
C THR A 177 63.01 19.30 14.83
N THR A 178 62.64 18.91 13.60
CA THR A 178 61.30 18.39 13.32
C THR A 178 61.35 16.98 12.73
N GLU A 179 60.53 16.09 13.29
CA GLU A 179 60.17 14.81 12.67
C GLU A 179 58.81 14.96 11.96
N ARG A 180 58.77 14.60 10.68
CA ARG A 180 57.55 14.52 9.87
C ARG A 180 57.56 13.15 9.20
N VAL A 181 57.02 12.14 9.88
CA VAL A 181 57.13 10.74 9.44
C VAL A 181 55.80 10.01 9.65
N TRP A 182 55.62 8.91 8.92
CA TRP A 182 54.67 7.88 9.29
C TRP A 182 55.10 7.09 10.52
N THR A 183 54.11 6.64 11.31
CA THR A 183 54.36 5.82 12.49
C THR A 183 53.27 4.78 12.69
N ASP A 184 53.66 3.65 13.28
CA ASP A 184 52.76 2.55 13.63
C ASP A 184 52.31 2.65 15.11
N VAL A 185 52.64 3.77 15.76
CA VAL A 185 52.36 4.01 17.19
C VAL A 185 50.89 4.43 17.34
N THR A 186 50.09 3.52 17.90
CA THR A 186 48.73 3.71 18.43
C THR A 186 47.84 4.61 17.57
N SER A 187 47.74 4.30 16.28
CA SER A 187 46.67 4.83 15.43
C SER A 187 45.30 4.47 16.01
N ARG A 188 44.30 5.26 15.63
CA ARG A 188 42.92 5.01 16.05
C ARG A 188 42.32 3.85 15.25
N SER A 189 42.64 3.78 13.96
CA SER A 189 42.16 2.77 13.02
C SER A 189 42.85 1.41 13.18
N GLY A 190 44.00 1.35 13.87
CA GLY A 190 44.87 0.18 13.91
C GLY A 190 45.87 0.11 12.75
N GLU A 191 45.85 1.11 11.86
CA GLU A 191 46.71 1.28 10.69
C GLU A 191 47.90 2.23 10.99
N ARG A 192 48.69 2.65 10.01
CA ARG A 192 49.73 3.69 10.21
C ARG A 192 49.06 5.06 10.37
N CYS A 193 49.71 6.00 11.05
CA CYS A 193 49.24 7.40 11.14
C CYS A 193 50.36 8.42 10.89
N LEU A 194 49.99 9.67 10.61
CA LEU A 194 50.93 10.77 10.38
C LEU A 194 51.40 11.37 11.70
N LYS A 195 52.71 11.55 11.88
CA LYS A 195 53.32 12.22 13.04
C LYS A 195 54.00 13.53 12.66
N ILE A 196 53.81 14.56 13.49
CA ILE A 196 54.70 15.73 13.56
C ILE A 196 55.22 15.83 14.99
N ALA A 197 56.55 15.82 15.18
CA ALA A 197 57.17 16.15 16.45
C ALA A 197 58.21 17.25 16.27
N ARG A 198 58.24 18.20 17.20
CA ARG A 198 59.08 19.39 17.10
C ARG A 198 59.75 19.71 18.42
N ARG A 199 61.06 19.96 18.37
CA ARG A 199 61.90 20.33 19.52
C ARG A 199 62.74 21.56 19.18
N PHE A 200 63.06 22.35 20.19
CA PHE A 200 63.92 23.53 20.07
C PHE A 200 65.02 23.48 21.13
N GLU A 201 66.21 23.93 20.76
CA GLU A 201 67.34 24.10 21.68
C GLU A 201 67.19 25.38 22.56
N GLY A 202 66.09 26.13 22.43
CA GLY A 202 65.77 27.38 23.15
C GLY A 202 64.29 27.82 22.98
N GLU A 203 63.97 29.10 23.16
CA GLU A 203 62.60 29.60 22.93
C GLU A 203 62.20 29.52 21.44
N PRO A 204 60.94 29.14 21.12
CA PRO A 204 60.49 29.02 19.73
C PRO A 204 60.63 30.35 18.96
N PRO A 205 61.16 30.36 17.72
CA PRO A 205 61.28 31.58 16.93
C PRO A 205 59.90 32.18 16.61
N LYS A 206 59.73 33.49 16.80
CA LYS A 206 58.45 34.21 16.58
C LYS A 206 57.84 34.00 15.18
N ASN A 207 58.67 33.82 14.16
CA ASN A 207 58.25 33.62 12.76
C ASN A 207 58.86 32.34 12.18
N SER A 208 58.78 31.21 12.89
CA SER A 208 59.19 29.94 12.30
C SER A 208 58.22 29.52 11.18
N ASN A 209 58.75 29.01 10.06
CA ASN A 209 57.90 28.34 9.08
C ASN A 209 57.32 27.12 9.79
N ARG A 210 56.00 26.96 9.75
CA ARG A 210 55.33 25.94 10.54
C ARG A 210 55.64 24.59 9.91
N PRO A 211 56.20 23.61 10.63
CA PRO A 211 56.24 22.25 10.13
C PRO A 211 54.81 21.75 9.95
N HIS A 212 54.52 21.22 8.76
CA HIS A 212 53.20 20.71 8.44
C HIS A 212 53.30 19.55 7.46
N TRP A 213 52.24 18.76 7.42
CA TRP A 213 51.90 17.94 6.26
C TRP A 213 50.88 18.72 5.43
N ARG A 214 51.04 18.67 4.11
CA ARG A 214 50.02 19.17 3.19
C ARG A 214 49.70 18.12 2.14
N SER A 215 48.48 18.16 1.64
CA SER A 215 48.12 17.37 0.47
C SER A 215 48.88 17.87 -0.77
N TRP A 216 49.52 16.96 -1.51
CA TRP A 216 50.34 17.22 -2.70
C TRP A 216 50.26 15.98 -3.61
N PRO A 217 50.06 16.12 -4.93
CA PRO A 217 49.02 15.44 -5.72
C PRO A 217 48.65 14.00 -5.31
N PRO A 218 47.34 13.71 -5.24
CA PRO A 218 46.26 14.41 -5.95
C PRO A 218 45.71 15.63 -5.21
N ARG A 219 45.52 16.75 -5.94
CA ARG A 219 44.84 17.95 -5.41
C ARG A 219 43.37 17.59 -5.17
N ILE A 220 42.77 18.15 -4.12
CA ILE A 220 41.33 18.06 -3.94
C ILE A 220 40.72 19.09 -4.88
N PHE A 221 40.23 18.65 -6.03
CA PHE A 221 39.57 19.56 -6.97
C PHE A 221 38.19 19.94 -6.42
N VAL A 222 37.89 21.23 -6.47
CA VAL A 222 36.63 21.78 -5.96
C VAL A 222 36.10 22.78 -6.96
N ARG A 223 34.78 22.91 -7.00
CA ARG A 223 34.13 23.86 -7.91
C ARG A 223 33.67 25.10 -7.13
N PRO A 224 33.57 26.27 -7.78
CA PRO A 224 32.99 27.48 -7.21
C PRO A 224 31.65 27.20 -6.50
N GLY A 225 31.53 27.59 -5.23
CA GLY A 225 30.33 27.39 -4.41
C GLY A 225 30.24 26.05 -3.69
N GLN A 226 30.99 25.02 -4.11
CA GLN A 226 30.85 23.64 -3.64
C GLN A 226 30.92 23.53 -2.10
N GLY A 227 29.86 23.02 -1.48
CA GLY A 227 29.89 22.63 -0.08
C GLY A 227 30.90 21.51 0.14
N ILE A 228 31.72 21.61 1.18
CA ILE A 228 32.79 20.64 1.50
C ILE A 228 32.80 20.39 3.00
N ARG A 229 32.95 19.13 3.38
CA ARG A 229 33.22 18.69 4.75
C ARG A 229 34.56 17.95 4.79
N ALA A 230 35.45 18.37 5.67
CA ALA A 230 36.67 17.65 6.01
C ALA A 230 36.54 17.11 7.44
N THR A 231 36.90 15.84 7.62
CA THR A 231 36.96 15.17 8.91
C THR A 231 38.31 14.51 9.08
N GLY A 232 38.88 14.54 10.27
CA GLY A 232 40.10 13.80 10.58
C GLY A 232 40.30 13.69 12.07
N TRP A 233 41.07 12.70 12.50
CA TRP A 233 41.34 12.46 13.92
C TRP A 233 42.70 13.03 14.30
N LEU A 234 42.77 13.61 15.49
CA LEU A 234 43.95 14.24 16.04
C LEU A 234 44.24 13.69 17.44
N SER A 235 45.46 13.23 17.70
CA SER A 235 45.95 12.95 19.06
C SER A 235 47.20 13.79 19.34
N VAL A 236 47.30 14.36 20.54
CA VAL A 236 48.42 15.24 20.92
C VAL A 236 48.93 14.85 22.31
N PRO A 237 49.72 13.76 22.42
CA PRO A 237 50.16 13.29 23.74
C PRO A 237 51.19 14.21 24.39
N GLU A 238 51.86 15.08 23.63
CA GLU A 238 52.84 16.02 24.16
C GLU A 238 52.67 17.39 23.48
N LEU A 239 52.34 18.43 24.24
CA LEU A 239 52.22 19.79 23.71
C LEU A 239 52.74 20.79 24.73
N ALA A 240 53.77 21.55 24.37
CA ALA A 240 54.32 22.58 25.24
C ALA A 240 53.32 23.75 25.39
N GLN A 241 53.37 24.43 26.54
CA GLN A 241 52.47 25.55 26.82
C GLN A 241 52.54 26.63 25.72
N GLY A 242 51.37 27.05 25.23
CA GLY A 242 51.26 28.02 24.14
C GLY A 242 51.46 27.44 22.72
N SER A 243 51.66 26.13 22.61
CA SER A 243 51.72 25.42 21.33
C SER A 243 50.32 24.97 20.87
N LEU A 244 50.15 24.70 19.57
CA LEU A 244 48.87 24.34 18.96
C LEU A 244 49.08 23.34 17.81
N ALA A 245 48.37 22.22 17.85
CA ALA A 245 48.16 21.36 16.69
C ALA A 245 46.82 21.72 16.03
N SER A 246 46.77 21.75 14.69
CA SER A 246 45.53 22.06 13.97
C SER A 246 45.50 21.45 12.57
N MET A 247 44.29 21.29 12.05
CA MET A 247 44.07 21.01 10.64
C MET A 247 43.40 22.23 9.98
N THR A 248 43.86 22.62 8.79
CA THR A 248 43.29 23.76 8.06
C THR A 248 42.93 23.36 6.64
N LEU A 249 41.71 23.65 6.23
CA LEU A 249 41.27 23.54 4.84
C LEU A 249 41.44 24.90 4.16
N GLU A 250 42.26 24.97 3.12
CA GLU A 250 42.55 26.20 2.36
C GLU A 250 42.23 26.03 0.88
N PHE A 251 41.66 27.08 0.26
CA PHE A 251 41.31 27.10 -1.15
C PHE A 251 42.36 27.82 -2.01
N TYR A 252 42.49 27.36 -3.23
CA TYR A 252 43.41 27.87 -4.25
C TYR A 252 42.64 28.03 -5.56
N GLY A 253 42.79 29.19 -6.19
CA GLY A 253 42.24 29.46 -7.52
C GLY A 253 43.29 29.28 -8.61
N ALA A 254 43.02 29.89 -9.77
CA ALA A 254 43.90 29.90 -10.93
C ALA A 254 45.38 30.20 -10.58
N GLU A 255 46.28 29.56 -11.32
CA GLU A 255 47.74 29.65 -11.12
C GLU A 255 48.21 29.26 -9.71
N ASN A 256 47.41 28.45 -9.01
CA ASN A 256 47.68 28.04 -7.62
C ASN A 256 47.76 29.22 -6.65
N LYS A 257 47.02 30.30 -6.92
CA LYS A 257 46.96 31.45 -6.01
C LYS A 257 46.05 31.12 -4.83
N ARG A 258 46.62 31.19 -3.63
CA ARG A 258 45.88 30.98 -2.38
C ARG A 258 44.77 32.01 -2.22
N LEU A 259 43.58 31.53 -1.89
CA LEU A 259 42.41 32.36 -1.55
C LEU A 259 42.34 32.58 -0.04
N SER A 260 41.96 33.78 0.38
CA SER A 260 41.83 34.15 1.80
C SER A 260 40.45 33.86 2.37
N GLU A 261 39.46 33.65 1.51
CA GLU A 261 38.04 33.48 1.84
C GLU A 261 37.72 32.02 2.22
N ASN A 262 36.68 31.85 3.05
CA ASN A 262 36.10 30.56 3.44
C ASN A 262 37.08 29.50 3.98
N ARG A 263 38.25 29.93 4.48
CA ARG A 263 39.21 29.04 5.14
C ARG A 263 38.65 28.50 6.45
N VAL A 264 38.75 27.19 6.66
CA VAL A 264 38.31 26.54 7.90
C VAL A 264 39.50 26.12 8.73
N PHE A 265 39.54 26.58 9.97
CA PHE A 265 40.45 26.07 10.99
C PHE A 265 39.72 25.02 11.83
N MET A 266 40.14 23.78 11.68
CA MET A 266 39.71 22.68 12.51
C MET A 266 40.69 22.56 13.68
N ARG A 267 40.25 23.03 14.84
CA ARG A 267 41.01 22.98 16.10
C ARG A 267 40.04 22.75 17.25
N ASP A 268 40.49 22.01 18.25
CA ASP A 268 39.83 22.00 19.53
C ASP A 268 40.60 22.92 20.50
N SER A 269 39.89 23.81 21.18
CA SER A 269 40.44 24.74 22.17
C SER A 269 40.67 24.10 23.54
N VAL A 270 40.28 22.83 23.73
CA VAL A 270 40.38 22.10 24.99
C VAL A 270 41.03 20.75 24.74
N VAL A 271 42.36 20.67 24.69
CA VAL A 271 43.02 19.35 24.67
C VAL A 271 43.97 19.21 25.84
N PRO A 272 43.75 18.16 26.65
CA PRO A 272 44.86 17.36 27.14
C PRO A 272 44.71 15.86 26.77
N HIS A 273 45.83 15.34 26.23
CA HIS A 273 46.47 14.03 26.44
C HIS A 273 45.83 12.71 25.97
N GLU A 274 46.63 12.02 25.14
CA GLU A 274 46.57 10.65 24.61
C GLU A 274 45.37 10.29 23.72
N ASP A 275 44.16 10.70 24.07
CA ASP A 275 42.97 10.28 23.33
C ASP A 275 42.84 10.96 21.96
N TRP A 276 42.31 10.20 20.99
CA TRP A 276 42.04 10.67 19.64
C TRP A 276 40.74 11.48 19.61
N VAL A 277 40.81 12.70 19.08
CA VAL A 277 39.67 13.60 18.92
C VAL A 277 39.35 13.78 17.45
N GLN A 278 38.07 13.61 17.08
CA GLN A 278 37.63 13.91 15.73
C GLN A 278 37.48 15.42 15.54
N LEU A 279 38.16 15.94 14.53
CA LEU A 279 38.00 17.29 14.05
C LEU A 279 37.09 17.28 12.82
N VAL A 280 36.14 18.21 12.77
CA VAL A 280 35.22 18.39 11.65
C VAL A 280 35.23 19.84 11.22
N GLY A 281 35.42 20.08 9.92
CA GLY A 281 35.36 21.39 9.31
C GLY A 281 34.43 21.36 8.10
N GLN A 282 33.55 22.34 8.00
CA GLN A 282 32.59 22.44 6.90
C GLN A 282 32.53 23.88 6.38
N THR A 283 32.55 24.04 5.06
CA THR A 283 32.46 25.34 4.40
C THR A 283 32.07 25.18 2.92
N THR A 284 31.94 26.29 2.20
CA THR A 284 31.71 26.34 0.76
C THR A 284 32.91 26.93 0.05
N ALA A 285 33.34 26.32 -1.06
CA ALA A 285 34.43 26.81 -1.88
C ALA A 285 34.10 28.23 -2.41
N PRO A 286 35.01 29.21 -2.27
CA PRO A 286 34.82 30.54 -2.86
C PRO A 286 34.64 30.47 -4.38
N ASP A 287 34.04 31.50 -4.97
CA ASP A 287 33.73 31.52 -6.41
C ASP A 287 34.96 31.38 -7.32
N ALA A 288 36.15 31.75 -6.82
CA ALA A 288 37.40 31.66 -7.55
C ALA A 288 38.20 30.37 -7.26
N ALA A 289 37.65 29.43 -6.49
CA ALA A 289 38.35 28.22 -6.05
C ALA A 289 38.32 27.12 -7.12
N GLU A 290 39.49 26.54 -7.39
CA GLU A 290 39.68 25.39 -8.30
C GLU A 290 40.16 24.14 -7.54
N SER A 291 40.83 24.35 -6.39
CA SER A 291 41.31 23.26 -5.56
C SER A 291 41.35 23.63 -4.09
N ALA A 292 41.36 22.61 -3.24
CA ALA A 292 41.57 22.72 -1.81
C ALA A 292 42.78 21.89 -1.36
N VAL A 293 43.42 22.36 -0.30
CA VAL A 293 44.58 21.71 0.33
C VAL A 293 44.33 21.64 1.82
N ILE A 294 44.54 20.45 2.41
CA ILE A 294 44.52 20.28 3.86
C ILE A 294 45.93 20.39 4.40
N TRP A 295 46.05 21.17 5.47
CA TRP A 295 47.28 21.37 6.21
C TRP A 295 47.13 20.79 7.60
N PHE A 296 47.92 19.78 7.94
CA PHE A 296 48.08 19.34 9.32
C PHE A 296 49.34 19.99 9.89
N SER A 297 49.19 20.89 10.87
CA SER A 297 50.27 21.78 11.34
C SER A 297 50.48 21.69 12.85
N LEU A 298 51.75 21.77 13.27
CA LEU A 298 52.14 21.93 14.67
C LEU A 298 52.88 23.26 14.89
N HIS A 299 52.31 24.11 15.73
CA HIS A 299 52.84 25.41 16.09
C HIS A 299 53.42 25.33 17.50
N GLY A 300 54.70 25.63 17.68
CA GLY A 300 55.39 25.45 18.96
C GLY A 300 55.91 24.02 19.15
N ALA A 301 56.33 23.69 20.38
CA ALA A 301 57.01 22.43 20.69
C ALA A 301 56.01 21.35 21.11
N GLY A 302 56.27 20.10 20.74
CA GLY A 302 55.39 18.99 21.08
C GLY A 302 55.37 17.90 20.00
N ARG A 303 54.38 17.03 20.09
CA ARG A 303 54.16 15.89 19.22
C ARG A 303 52.66 15.66 19.03
N ALA A 304 52.26 15.60 17.77
CA ALA A 304 50.88 15.39 17.36
C ALA A 304 50.80 14.31 16.27
N TYR A 305 49.67 13.60 16.26
CA TYR A 305 49.34 12.55 15.32
C TYR A 305 48.02 12.85 14.61
N CYS A 306 47.93 12.51 13.33
CA CYS A 306 46.71 12.64 12.52
C CYS A 306 46.36 11.31 11.85
N ASP A 307 45.08 10.94 11.89
CA ASP A 307 44.55 9.68 11.40
C ASP A 307 43.16 9.84 10.74
N ASP A 308 42.72 8.87 9.92
CA ASP A 308 41.44 8.81 9.20
C ASP A 308 41.00 10.16 8.57
N LEU A 309 41.84 10.75 7.71
CA LEU A 309 41.50 11.99 7.03
C LEU A 309 40.57 11.74 5.83
N THR A 310 39.39 12.35 5.88
CA THR A 310 38.38 12.23 4.84
C THR A 310 37.85 13.61 4.43
N VAL A 311 37.66 13.82 3.14
CA VAL A 311 37.07 15.03 2.56
C VAL A 311 35.93 14.64 1.64
N THR A 312 34.75 15.15 1.93
CA THR A 312 33.52 14.87 1.21
C THR A 312 32.93 16.16 0.64
N ALA A 313 32.34 16.05 -0.55
CA ALA A 313 31.48 17.09 -1.08
C ALA A 313 30.16 17.08 -0.29
N LEU A 314 29.67 18.25 0.08
CA LEU A 314 28.35 18.43 0.67
C LEU A 314 27.35 18.88 -0.38
N PRO A 315 26.09 18.41 -0.32
CA PRO A 315 25.04 18.92 -1.18
C PRO A 315 24.77 20.39 -0.82
N GLY A 316 24.96 21.28 -1.79
CA GLY A 316 24.73 22.72 -1.65
C GLY A 316 25.98 23.49 -2.03
N GLY A 317 26.03 23.93 -3.29
CA GLY A 317 27.18 24.65 -3.80
C GLY A 317 27.48 24.56 -5.30
N GLU A 318 26.62 23.95 -6.09
CA GLU A 318 26.46 24.20 -7.52
C GLU A 318 24.97 23.98 -7.78
N LEU A 319 24.42 24.52 -8.88
CA LEU A 319 23.10 24.03 -9.32
C LEU A 319 23.18 22.49 -9.30
N PRO A 320 22.25 21.82 -8.62
CA PRO A 320 22.35 20.38 -8.42
C PRO A 320 22.64 19.69 -9.75
N ALA A 321 23.43 18.61 -9.70
CA ALA A 321 23.58 17.74 -10.86
C ALA A 321 22.19 17.47 -11.43
N LEU A 322 22.04 17.63 -12.74
CA LEU A 322 20.78 17.31 -13.42
C LEU A 322 20.42 15.90 -13.00
N GLN A 323 19.33 15.74 -12.25
CA GLN A 323 18.97 14.45 -11.73
C GLN A 323 18.31 13.69 -12.86
N VAL A 324 19.04 12.75 -13.44
CA VAL A 324 18.48 11.74 -14.32
C VAL A 324 17.69 10.79 -13.43
N GLN A 325 16.38 10.97 -13.39
CA GLN A 325 15.48 10.03 -12.77
C GLN A 325 15.33 8.84 -13.71
N VAL A 326 15.69 7.67 -13.16
CA VAL A 326 15.43 6.39 -13.79
C VAL A 326 13.99 6.02 -13.46
N GLY A 327 13.13 6.02 -14.47
CA GLY A 327 11.73 5.60 -14.35
C GLY A 327 11.61 4.09 -14.23
N ASP A 328 10.37 3.61 -14.27
CA ASP A 328 10.09 2.18 -14.16
C ASP A 328 10.67 1.40 -15.34
N LEU A 329 11.23 0.22 -15.04
CA LEU A 329 11.61 -0.74 -16.05
C LEU A 329 10.35 -1.35 -16.66
N LEU A 330 9.97 -0.86 -17.83
CA LEU A 330 8.87 -1.41 -18.59
C LEU A 330 9.37 -2.65 -19.32
N ARG A 331 8.85 -3.82 -18.99
CA ARG A 331 9.14 -5.04 -19.76
C ARG A 331 8.23 -5.06 -20.99
N ASN A 332 8.83 -5.26 -22.16
CA ASN A 332 8.10 -5.68 -23.33
C ASN A 332 7.44 -7.01 -22.95
N ARG A 333 6.11 -7.11 -23.09
CA ARG A 333 5.34 -8.25 -22.56
C ARG A 333 5.57 -9.47 -23.46
N ALA A 334 6.72 -10.10 -23.30
CA ALA A 334 6.98 -11.48 -23.66
C ALA A 334 8.03 -12.04 -22.67
N THR A 335 7.74 -13.21 -22.11
CA THR A 335 8.61 -14.06 -21.27
C THR A 335 8.61 -13.85 -19.74
N VAL A 336 8.19 -14.93 -19.08
CA VAL A 336 8.02 -15.23 -17.65
C VAL A 336 9.38 -15.59 -17.00
N VAL A 337 9.56 -15.37 -15.67
CA VAL A 337 10.16 -16.32 -14.67
C VAL A 337 10.29 -15.73 -13.24
N GLU A 338 9.68 -16.48 -12.30
CA GLU A 338 9.78 -16.71 -10.82
C GLU A 338 10.20 -15.68 -9.74
N ALA A 339 9.56 -15.79 -8.55
CA ALA A 339 9.60 -14.87 -7.41
C ALA A 339 10.22 -15.45 -6.11
N ALA A 340 10.87 -14.60 -5.29
CA ALA A 340 11.32 -14.87 -3.91
C ALA A 340 10.45 -14.14 -2.85
N PRO A 341 10.47 -14.53 -1.55
CA PRO A 341 9.41 -14.14 -0.63
C PRO A 341 9.64 -12.84 0.14
N GLY A 342 8.70 -11.90 -0.03
CA GLY A 342 8.20 -11.00 1.02
C GLY A 342 8.08 -9.54 0.61
N GLU A 343 7.69 -9.30 -0.63
CA GLU A 343 7.18 -7.99 -1.08
C GLU A 343 5.67 -7.95 -0.85
N GLU A 344 5.18 -6.80 -0.40
CA GLU A 344 3.75 -6.52 -0.37
C GLU A 344 3.17 -6.75 -1.77
N ARG A 345 2.13 -7.58 -1.87
CA ARG A 345 1.45 -7.85 -3.14
C ARG A 345 0.69 -6.59 -3.55
N VAL A 346 1.02 -5.97 -4.68
CA VAL A 346 0.34 -4.75 -5.15
C VAL A 346 -0.25 -4.97 -6.54
N LEU A 347 -1.52 -4.61 -6.71
CA LEU A 347 -2.20 -4.46 -8.00
C LEU A 347 -2.60 -3.00 -8.15
N THR A 348 -2.16 -2.35 -9.22
CA THR A 348 -2.56 -0.96 -9.53
C THR A 348 -3.55 -0.97 -10.66
N ALA A 349 -4.81 -0.65 -10.39
CA ALA A 349 -5.83 -0.50 -11.42
C ALA A 349 -5.55 0.73 -12.28
N THR A 350 -5.88 0.67 -13.56
CA THR A 350 -5.76 1.80 -14.50
C THR A 350 -7.10 2.45 -14.79
N THR A 351 -7.10 3.68 -15.27
CA THR A 351 -8.33 4.33 -15.73
C THR A 351 -8.86 3.64 -16.98
N ALA A 352 -10.16 3.33 -17.02
CA ALA A 352 -10.86 2.89 -18.20
C ALA A 352 -11.50 4.12 -18.89
N GLU A 353 -11.12 4.42 -20.14
CA GLU A 353 -11.72 5.51 -20.90
C GLU A 353 -13.18 5.22 -21.30
N ALA A 354 -13.48 3.94 -21.53
CA ALA A 354 -14.82 3.42 -21.73
C ALA A 354 -15.01 2.16 -20.87
N PRO A 355 -16.20 1.95 -20.29
CA PRO A 355 -16.49 0.75 -19.52
C PRO A 355 -16.44 -0.50 -20.43
N PRO A 356 -15.94 -1.64 -19.94
CA PRO A 356 -15.98 -2.90 -20.69
C PRO A 356 -17.41 -3.38 -20.91
N VAL A 357 -17.62 -4.11 -22.00
CA VAL A 357 -18.84 -4.89 -22.22
C VAL A 357 -18.68 -6.18 -21.41
N LEU A 358 -19.52 -6.38 -20.40
CA LEU A 358 -19.45 -7.59 -19.59
C LEU A 358 -20.01 -8.80 -20.36
N ASP A 359 -19.13 -9.53 -21.02
CA ASP A 359 -19.43 -10.74 -21.78
C ASP A 359 -18.45 -11.90 -21.53
N GLY A 360 -17.46 -11.67 -20.68
CA GLY A 360 -16.43 -12.62 -20.30
C GLY A 360 -15.35 -12.82 -21.36
N GLN A 361 -15.21 -11.96 -22.37
CA GLN A 361 -14.21 -12.14 -23.44
C GLN A 361 -12.87 -11.46 -23.16
N LEU A 362 -12.82 -10.44 -22.30
CA LEU A 362 -11.60 -9.65 -22.01
C LEU A 362 -10.95 -9.03 -23.27
N ASP A 363 -11.73 -8.71 -24.31
CA ASP A 363 -11.26 -8.14 -25.57
C ASP A 363 -11.53 -6.64 -25.72
N ASP A 364 -12.20 -6.02 -24.75
CA ASP A 364 -12.36 -4.57 -24.68
C ASP A 364 -11.02 -3.82 -24.53
N PRO A 365 -10.91 -2.58 -25.10
CA PRO A 365 -9.69 -1.80 -25.05
C PRO A 365 -9.12 -1.54 -23.64
N CYS A 366 -9.99 -1.42 -22.62
CA CYS A 366 -9.54 -1.15 -21.25
C CYS A 366 -8.71 -2.29 -20.66
N TRP A 367 -8.94 -3.55 -21.08
CA TRP A 367 -8.21 -4.71 -20.59
C TRP A 367 -6.77 -4.77 -21.10
N ALA A 368 -6.50 -4.20 -22.27
CA ALA A 368 -5.15 -4.14 -22.84
C ALA A 368 -4.19 -3.33 -21.95
N THR A 369 -4.70 -2.25 -21.34
CA THR A 369 -3.94 -1.36 -20.45
C THR A 369 -4.17 -1.63 -18.96
N ALA A 370 -5.12 -2.51 -18.60
CA ALA A 370 -5.46 -2.82 -17.22
C ALA A 370 -4.23 -3.26 -16.40
N GLY A 371 -4.23 -2.86 -15.13
CA GLY A 371 -3.33 -3.42 -14.13
C GLY A 371 -3.54 -4.92 -14.06
N ARG A 372 -2.49 -5.72 -13.89
CA ARG A 372 -2.64 -7.17 -13.82
C ARG A 372 -1.69 -7.85 -12.84
N VAL A 373 -2.14 -8.98 -12.29
CA VAL A 373 -1.35 -9.88 -11.44
C VAL A 373 -1.64 -11.34 -11.79
N ASP A 374 -0.62 -12.19 -11.78
CA ASP A 374 -0.69 -13.61 -12.21
C ASP A 374 0.04 -14.58 -11.25
N ASN A 375 0.60 -14.05 -10.16
CA ASN A 375 1.47 -14.75 -9.23
C ASN A 375 0.69 -15.41 -8.07
N PHE A 376 -0.25 -16.28 -8.42
CA PHE A 376 -1.00 -17.09 -7.46
C PHE A 376 -0.12 -18.20 -6.87
N GLU A 377 -0.16 -18.34 -5.54
CA GLU A 377 0.54 -19.37 -4.77
C GLU A 377 -0.48 -20.39 -4.24
N VAL A 378 -0.12 -21.68 -4.14
CA VAL A 378 -1.01 -22.71 -3.57
C VAL A 378 -1.22 -22.42 -2.10
N PHE A 379 -2.48 -22.43 -1.68
CA PHE A 379 -2.84 -22.32 -0.28
C PHE A 379 -2.39 -23.58 0.48
N MET A 380 -1.54 -23.40 1.51
CA MET A 380 -1.09 -24.42 2.46
C MET A 380 -0.19 -25.57 1.92
N GLN A 381 0.44 -25.44 0.74
CA GLN A 381 1.46 -26.41 0.27
C GLN A 381 2.71 -25.76 -0.34
N THR A 382 3.79 -26.55 -0.43
CA THR A 382 5.13 -26.18 -0.91
C THR A 382 5.11 -25.41 -2.26
N PRO A 383 6.00 -24.43 -2.51
CA PRO A 383 6.05 -23.70 -3.77
C PRO A 383 6.24 -24.65 -4.97
N GLY A 384 5.38 -24.55 -6.01
CA GLY A 384 5.64 -25.23 -7.29
C GLY A 384 4.43 -25.58 -8.16
N ALA A 385 3.24 -25.86 -7.60
CA ALA A 385 2.04 -26.03 -8.41
C ALA A 385 1.44 -24.64 -8.70
N ARG A 386 1.29 -24.29 -9.98
CA ARG A 386 0.64 -23.04 -10.39
C ARG A 386 -0.58 -23.37 -11.23
N VAL A 387 -1.70 -22.73 -10.93
CA VAL A 387 -2.73 -22.47 -11.94
C VAL A 387 -2.40 -21.12 -12.54
N SER A 388 -2.41 -21.04 -13.86
CA SER A 388 -2.17 -19.78 -14.56
C SER A 388 -3.46 -18.99 -14.58
N THR A 389 -3.69 -18.23 -13.52
CA THR A 389 -4.79 -17.27 -13.41
C THR A 389 -4.20 -15.87 -13.48
N THR A 390 -4.68 -15.04 -14.41
CA THR A 390 -4.36 -13.61 -14.46
C THR A 390 -5.58 -12.82 -14.01
N VAL A 391 -5.40 -11.90 -13.06
CA VAL A 391 -6.40 -10.92 -12.66
C VAL A 391 -6.05 -9.59 -13.30
N PHE A 392 -7.04 -8.92 -13.87
CA PHE A 392 -6.97 -7.59 -14.43
C PHE A 392 -7.80 -6.65 -13.58
N ALA A 393 -7.40 -5.39 -13.44
CA ALA A 393 -8.19 -4.36 -12.79
C ALA A 393 -8.09 -3.01 -13.52
N CYS A 394 -9.24 -2.40 -13.74
CA CYS A 394 -9.35 -1.02 -14.22
C CYS A 394 -10.58 -0.36 -13.57
N ALA A 395 -10.65 0.97 -13.58
CA ALA A 395 -11.76 1.71 -13.00
C ALA A 395 -12.14 2.89 -13.87
N ASP A 396 -13.42 3.20 -13.95
CA ASP A 396 -13.92 4.50 -14.41
C ASP A 396 -14.49 5.27 -13.21
N ARG A 397 -15.08 6.44 -13.45
CA ARG A 397 -15.62 7.31 -12.39
C ARG A 397 -16.71 6.65 -11.51
N ASP A 398 -17.40 5.63 -12.02
CA ASP A 398 -18.62 5.05 -11.44
C ASP A 398 -18.37 3.64 -10.87
N ALA A 399 -17.42 2.88 -11.45
CA ALA A 399 -17.19 1.48 -11.07
C ALA A 399 -15.72 1.02 -11.18
N LEU A 400 -15.43 -0.03 -10.42
CA LEU A 400 -14.22 -0.83 -10.50
C LEU A 400 -14.53 -2.13 -11.26
N TYR A 401 -13.68 -2.49 -12.20
CA TYR A 401 -13.83 -3.66 -13.05
C TYR A 401 -12.68 -4.63 -12.79
N PHE A 402 -13.00 -5.92 -12.68
CA PHE A 402 -12.03 -7.00 -12.62
C PHE A 402 -12.23 -7.96 -13.77
N GLY A 403 -11.13 -8.36 -14.40
CA GLY A 403 -11.09 -9.45 -15.36
C GLY A 403 -10.32 -10.63 -14.77
N PHE A 404 -10.74 -11.84 -15.05
CA PHE A 404 -10.04 -13.07 -14.65
C PHE A 404 -9.85 -13.92 -15.90
N ASP A 405 -8.62 -14.29 -16.21
CA ASP A 405 -8.29 -15.28 -17.23
C ASP A 405 -7.74 -16.52 -16.53
N CYS A 406 -8.55 -17.58 -16.47
CA CYS A 406 -8.26 -18.81 -15.74
C CYS A 406 -7.91 -19.92 -16.72
N LEU A 407 -6.61 -20.16 -16.94
CA LEU A 407 -6.18 -21.22 -17.83
C LEU A 407 -6.40 -22.60 -17.21
N GLU A 408 -6.97 -23.49 -18.01
CA GLU A 408 -7.21 -24.89 -17.67
C GLU A 408 -6.63 -25.80 -18.74
N VAL A 409 -6.11 -26.96 -18.31
CA VAL A 409 -5.57 -27.97 -19.23
C VAL A 409 -6.70 -28.63 -20.04
N SER A 410 -7.88 -28.75 -19.42
CA SER A 410 -9.12 -29.18 -20.06
C SER A 410 -10.30 -28.52 -19.37
N THR A 411 -11.29 -28.11 -20.15
CA THR A 411 -12.56 -27.59 -19.64
C THR A 411 -13.52 -28.70 -19.20
N ASP A 412 -13.24 -29.96 -19.55
CA ASP A 412 -14.09 -31.11 -19.21
C ASP A 412 -14.11 -31.41 -17.69
N THR A 413 -13.12 -30.90 -16.96
CA THR A 413 -12.97 -31.09 -15.51
C THR A 413 -13.52 -29.92 -14.70
N LEU A 414 -14.08 -28.89 -15.34
CA LEU A 414 -14.67 -27.75 -14.63
C LEU A 414 -15.90 -28.20 -13.82
N LEU A 415 -15.85 -28.01 -12.51
CA LEU A 415 -16.99 -28.22 -11.63
C LEU A 415 -17.77 -26.92 -11.48
N ALA A 416 -19.01 -26.88 -11.98
CA ALA A 416 -19.91 -25.74 -11.79
C ALA A 416 -21.34 -26.22 -11.50
N ALA A 417 -21.52 -26.84 -10.34
CA ALA A 417 -22.79 -27.45 -9.92
C ALA A 417 -23.77 -26.41 -9.35
N THR A 418 -23.26 -25.31 -8.80
CA THR A 418 -24.10 -24.25 -8.24
C THR A 418 -24.75 -23.44 -9.37
N THR A 419 -26.07 -23.26 -9.27
CA THR A 419 -26.87 -22.58 -10.31
C THR A 419 -27.62 -21.35 -9.80
N GLU A 420 -27.66 -21.15 -8.49
CA GLU A 420 -28.39 -20.06 -7.83
C GLU A 420 -27.40 -19.07 -7.21
N ARG A 421 -27.68 -17.77 -7.34
CA ARG A 421 -26.95 -16.70 -6.65
C ARG A 421 -26.99 -16.96 -5.14
N ASP A 422 -25.88 -16.66 -4.46
CA ASP A 422 -25.68 -16.91 -3.03
C ASP A 422 -25.83 -18.38 -2.59
N GLY A 423 -25.78 -19.31 -3.55
CA GLY A 423 -25.57 -20.72 -3.29
C GLY A 423 -24.13 -21.02 -2.83
N PRO A 424 -23.77 -22.29 -2.63
CA PRO A 424 -22.43 -22.70 -2.21
C PRO A 424 -21.39 -22.59 -3.34
N VAL A 425 -21.23 -21.41 -3.96
CA VAL A 425 -20.36 -21.19 -5.12
C VAL A 425 -18.89 -21.52 -4.82
N TRP A 426 -18.44 -21.38 -3.56
CA TRP A 426 -17.10 -21.78 -3.09
C TRP A 426 -16.81 -23.29 -3.17
N THR A 427 -17.82 -24.11 -3.48
CA THR A 427 -17.69 -25.55 -3.73
C THR A 427 -17.44 -25.88 -5.19
N ASP A 428 -17.57 -24.92 -6.10
CA ASP A 428 -17.28 -25.08 -7.53
C ASP A 428 -15.84 -24.65 -7.87
N ASP A 429 -15.42 -24.92 -9.11
CA ASP A 429 -14.41 -24.09 -9.75
C ASP A 429 -14.84 -22.62 -9.63
N SER A 430 -13.99 -21.78 -9.08
CA SER A 430 -14.35 -20.40 -8.83
C SER A 430 -13.15 -19.47 -8.78
N VAL A 431 -13.40 -18.19 -9.01
CA VAL A 431 -12.53 -17.09 -8.62
C VAL A 431 -13.16 -16.34 -7.47
N GLU A 432 -12.34 -15.85 -6.54
CA GLU A 432 -12.78 -15.09 -5.38
C GLU A 432 -12.03 -13.78 -5.28
N LEU A 433 -12.75 -12.72 -4.92
CA LEU A 433 -12.25 -11.37 -4.76
C LEU A 433 -12.55 -10.93 -3.33
N PHE A 434 -11.54 -10.43 -2.62
CA PHE A 434 -11.67 -9.89 -1.26
C PHE A 434 -11.21 -8.45 -1.25
N LEU A 435 -12.03 -7.52 -0.75
CA LEU A 435 -11.75 -6.08 -0.80
C LEU A 435 -11.97 -5.41 0.56
N ASP A 436 -10.89 -4.99 1.21
CA ASP A 436 -10.87 -4.11 2.38
C ASP A 436 -10.83 -2.65 1.90
N THR A 437 -12.00 -2.06 1.70
CA THR A 437 -12.19 -0.73 1.08
C THR A 437 -11.87 0.43 2.02
N ASN A 438 -11.77 0.19 3.34
CA ASN A 438 -11.48 1.21 4.35
C ASN A 438 -10.09 1.04 4.99
N ARG A 439 -9.37 -0.03 4.65
CA ARG A 439 -8.03 -0.37 5.15
C ARG A 439 -7.98 -0.58 6.66
N ASP A 440 -9.09 -0.94 7.27
CA ASP A 440 -9.15 -1.19 8.72
C ASP A 440 -8.60 -2.56 9.12
N LEU A 441 -8.23 -3.41 8.14
CA LEU A 441 -7.68 -4.75 8.32
C LEU A 441 -8.63 -5.69 9.07
N GLN A 442 -9.93 -5.37 9.12
CA GLN A 442 -10.95 -6.11 9.85
C GLN A 442 -12.15 -6.41 8.96
N THR A 443 -12.60 -5.43 8.18
CA THR A 443 -13.79 -5.49 7.35
C THR A 443 -13.42 -5.66 5.88
N PHE A 444 -14.21 -6.44 5.14
CA PHE A 444 -14.01 -6.62 3.70
C PHE A 444 -15.27 -7.13 3.01
N TYR A 445 -15.35 -6.88 1.70
CA TYR A 445 -16.31 -7.54 0.80
C TYR A 445 -15.70 -8.82 0.25
N GLN A 446 -16.49 -9.88 0.10
CA GLN A 446 -16.10 -11.07 -0.66
C GLN A 446 -17.07 -11.29 -1.82
N ILE A 447 -16.53 -11.57 -3.00
CA ILE A 447 -17.27 -11.92 -4.21
C ILE A 447 -16.69 -13.21 -4.76
N ILE A 448 -17.52 -14.21 -5.03
CA ILE A 448 -17.11 -15.50 -5.58
C ILE A 448 -17.86 -15.72 -6.88
N VAL A 449 -17.19 -16.08 -7.97
CA VAL A 449 -17.81 -16.32 -9.29
C VAL A 449 -17.38 -17.68 -9.82
N ASN A 450 -18.33 -18.51 -10.25
CA ASN A 450 -18.04 -19.79 -10.93
C ASN A 450 -18.04 -19.63 -12.47
N PRO A 451 -17.56 -20.63 -13.25
CA PRO A 451 -17.55 -20.58 -14.72
C PRO A 451 -18.91 -20.37 -15.40
N ARG A 452 -20.03 -20.54 -14.69
CA ARG A 452 -21.38 -20.30 -15.21
C ARG A 452 -21.86 -18.87 -14.98
N GLY A 453 -21.04 -18.02 -14.37
CA GLY A 453 -21.37 -16.64 -14.02
C GLY A 453 -22.24 -16.53 -12.77
N VAL A 454 -22.52 -17.65 -12.09
CA VAL A 454 -23.21 -17.64 -10.81
C VAL A 454 -22.24 -17.14 -9.76
N PHE A 455 -22.71 -16.23 -8.91
CA PHE A 455 -21.89 -15.60 -7.91
C PHE A 455 -22.53 -15.62 -6.51
N PHE A 456 -21.67 -15.50 -5.51
CA PHE A 456 -22.02 -15.30 -4.10
C PHE A 456 -21.32 -14.02 -3.65
N ASP A 457 -22.00 -13.20 -2.87
CA ASP A 457 -21.39 -12.02 -2.26
C ASP A 457 -21.75 -11.83 -0.78
N GLN A 458 -20.81 -11.26 -0.03
CA GLN A 458 -21.02 -10.92 1.37
C GLN A 458 -20.27 -9.66 1.78
N ASP A 459 -20.80 -8.98 2.79
CA ASP A 459 -20.16 -7.88 3.49
C ASP A 459 -19.75 -8.32 4.91
N ALA A 460 -18.44 -8.51 5.13
CA ALA A 460 -17.91 -9.11 6.36
C ALA A 460 -17.57 -8.10 7.48
N GLY A 461 -18.25 -6.95 7.56
CA GLY A 461 -17.78 -5.85 8.40
C GLY A 461 -18.77 -5.02 9.19
N ALA A 462 -19.95 -5.53 9.55
CA ALA A 462 -20.79 -4.86 10.54
C ALA A 462 -20.90 -5.69 11.84
N PRO A 463 -20.83 -5.06 13.04
CA PRO A 463 -21.09 -5.77 14.29
C PRO A 463 -22.48 -6.42 14.23
N GLY A 464 -22.53 -7.75 14.39
CA GLY A 464 -23.77 -8.53 14.30
C GLY A 464 -24.13 -9.07 12.91
N LEU A 465 -23.31 -8.83 11.88
CA LEU A 465 -23.58 -9.24 10.48
C LEU A 465 -22.48 -10.12 9.86
N ALA A 466 -21.67 -10.79 10.68
CA ALA A 466 -20.73 -11.79 10.17
C ALA A 466 -21.49 -12.93 9.48
N GLY A 467 -21.42 -13.00 8.15
CA GLY A 467 -22.15 -13.97 7.31
C GLY A 467 -23.48 -13.48 6.75
N ALA A 468 -23.80 -12.18 6.86
CA ALA A 468 -24.98 -11.63 6.19
C ALA A 468 -24.75 -11.61 4.67
N LYS A 469 -25.60 -12.32 3.94
CA LYS A 469 -25.69 -12.22 2.48
C LYS A 469 -25.90 -10.76 2.11
N TRP A 470 -24.97 -10.21 1.36
CA TRP A 470 -25.09 -8.88 0.75
C TRP A 470 -25.61 -9.10 -0.66
N ASP A 471 -26.41 -8.17 -1.16
CA ASP A 471 -26.74 -8.12 -2.60
C ASP A 471 -26.11 -6.84 -3.17
N GLY A 472 -24.80 -6.87 -3.37
CA GLY A 472 -24.05 -5.71 -3.87
C GLY A 472 -24.40 -5.33 -5.31
N PRO A 473 -24.04 -4.11 -5.76
CA PRO A 473 -24.20 -3.68 -7.15
C PRO A 473 -23.11 -4.30 -8.02
N ILE A 474 -23.16 -5.62 -8.10
CA ILE A 474 -22.21 -6.47 -8.80
C ILE A 474 -22.89 -6.96 -10.08
N THR A 475 -22.17 -6.90 -11.19
CA THR A 475 -22.55 -7.60 -12.42
C THR A 475 -21.39 -8.49 -12.82
N THR A 476 -21.69 -9.75 -13.15
CA THR A 476 -20.71 -10.73 -13.58
C THR A 476 -21.04 -11.24 -14.99
N ALA A 477 -20.01 -11.56 -15.76
CA ALA A 477 -20.12 -12.31 -17.00
C ALA A 477 -18.99 -13.31 -17.10
N THR A 478 -19.23 -14.46 -17.70
CA THR A 478 -18.21 -15.50 -17.86
C THR A 478 -18.25 -16.10 -19.25
N SER A 479 -17.10 -16.60 -19.70
CA SER A 479 -17.00 -17.38 -20.92
C SER A 479 -16.08 -18.58 -20.72
N ILE A 480 -16.34 -19.68 -21.42
CA ILE A 480 -15.48 -20.86 -21.44
C ILE A 480 -14.86 -20.95 -22.83
N HIS A 481 -13.54 -21.16 -22.89
CA HIS A 481 -12.79 -21.30 -24.13
C HIS A 481 -11.89 -22.54 -24.08
N PRO A 482 -11.35 -23.03 -25.22
CA PRO A 482 -10.61 -24.30 -25.25
C PRO A 482 -9.37 -24.41 -24.33
N GLY A 483 -8.89 -23.28 -23.79
CA GLY A 483 -7.74 -23.24 -22.90
C GLY A 483 -8.06 -22.80 -21.47
N GLY A 484 -9.34 -22.69 -21.10
CA GLY A 484 -9.71 -22.12 -19.81
C GLY A 484 -11.11 -21.51 -19.77
N TRP A 485 -11.29 -20.61 -18.81
CA TRP A 485 -12.50 -19.81 -18.70
C TRP A 485 -12.14 -18.42 -18.18
N ARG A 486 -13.02 -17.47 -18.45
CA ARG A 486 -12.86 -16.07 -18.08
C ARG A 486 -14.04 -15.59 -17.27
N ALA A 487 -13.78 -14.62 -16.39
CA ALA A 487 -14.80 -13.88 -15.68
C ALA A 487 -14.55 -12.39 -15.78
N GLU A 488 -15.61 -11.61 -15.89
CA GLU A 488 -15.58 -10.16 -15.72
C GLU A 488 -16.53 -9.80 -14.57
N VAL A 489 -16.09 -8.87 -13.72
CA VAL A 489 -16.84 -8.41 -12.56
C VAL A 489 -16.84 -6.89 -12.59
N LYS A 490 -18.02 -6.27 -12.63
CA LYS A 490 -18.21 -4.85 -12.37
C LYS A 490 -18.69 -4.67 -10.94
N LEU A 491 -18.03 -3.78 -10.21
CA LEU A 491 -18.40 -3.38 -8.86
C LEU A 491 -18.59 -1.86 -8.80
N GLU A 492 -19.82 -1.40 -8.61
CA GLU A 492 -20.11 0.04 -8.57
C GLU A 492 -19.76 0.65 -7.21
N PHE A 493 -19.09 1.82 -7.22
CA PHE A 493 -18.63 2.46 -5.97
C PHE A 493 -19.78 2.92 -5.07
N ALA A 494 -20.91 3.26 -5.66
CA ALA A 494 -22.08 3.76 -4.92
C ALA A 494 -22.65 2.71 -3.93
N GLY A 495 -22.36 1.42 -4.15
CA GLY A 495 -22.68 0.27 -3.28
C GLY A 495 -21.82 0.10 -2.04
N LEU A 496 -20.68 0.78 -1.97
CA LEU A 496 -19.58 0.40 -1.08
C LEU A 496 -19.46 1.32 0.13
N ARG A 497 -19.00 0.74 1.24
CA ARG A 497 -18.54 1.48 2.41
C ARG A 497 -17.13 1.97 2.13
N LEU A 498 -16.99 3.28 1.88
CA LEU A 498 -15.72 3.90 1.51
C LEU A 498 -15.25 4.88 2.61
N ALA A 499 -14.00 4.73 3.05
CA ALA A 499 -13.37 5.63 4.01
C ALA A 499 -12.55 6.73 3.31
N GLU A 500 -12.58 7.95 3.87
CA GLU A 500 -11.92 9.13 3.27
C GLU A 500 -10.40 9.13 3.45
N ALA A 501 -9.88 8.55 4.53
CA ALA A 501 -8.46 8.68 4.88
C ALA A 501 -7.49 7.98 3.91
N GLN A 502 -7.96 7.02 3.11
CA GLN A 502 -7.15 6.20 2.19
C GLN A 502 -7.97 5.75 0.96
N SER A 503 -8.85 6.60 0.43
CA SER A 503 -9.86 6.19 -0.56
C SER A 503 -9.31 5.50 -1.81
N GLN A 504 -8.08 5.82 -2.23
CA GLN A 504 -7.45 5.25 -3.43
C GLN A 504 -6.62 3.98 -3.18
N VAL A 505 -6.51 3.50 -1.95
CA VAL A 505 -5.73 2.29 -1.65
C VAL A 505 -6.58 1.36 -0.83
N TRP A 506 -6.93 0.20 -1.37
CA TRP A 506 -7.70 -0.83 -0.68
C TRP A 506 -6.81 -2.02 -0.32
N GLY A 507 -7.17 -2.78 0.71
CA GLY A 507 -6.65 -4.12 0.88
C GLY A 507 -7.32 -5.06 -0.12
N ALA A 508 -6.58 -5.96 -0.76
CA ALA A 508 -7.15 -6.93 -1.68
C ALA A 508 -6.54 -8.33 -1.55
N ASN A 509 -7.35 -9.36 -1.79
CA ASN A 509 -6.89 -10.70 -2.08
C ASN A 509 -7.70 -11.28 -3.24
N PHE A 510 -7.07 -12.17 -3.99
CA PHE A 510 -7.71 -12.93 -5.06
C PHE A 510 -7.44 -14.40 -4.82
N ALA A 511 -8.46 -15.24 -4.96
CA ALA A 511 -8.31 -16.68 -4.86
C ALA A 511 -8.86 -17.39 -6.08
N ARG A 512 -8.33 -18.59 -6.34
CA ARG A 512 -8.80 -19.53 -7.36
C ARG A 512 -9.02 -20.86 -6.67
N THR A 513 -10.23 -21.40 -6.75
CA THR A 513 -10.49 -22.81 -6.45
C THR A 513 -10.59 -23.57 -7.77
N SER A 514 -9.78 -24.61 -7.96
CA SER A 514 -9.77 -25.46 -9.17
C SER A 514 -9.91 -26.93 -8.79
N TYR A 515 -10.66 -27.68 -9.60
CA TYR A 515 -10.87 -29.12 -9.43
C TYR A 515 -10.08 -30.00 -10.39
N ARG A 516 -9.22 -29.40 -11.24
CA ARG A 516 -8.44 -30.09 -12.28
C ARG A 516 -7.73 -31.35 -11.77
N ASP A 517 -7.05 -31.25 -10.63
CA ASP A 517 -6.25 -32.32 -10.01
C ASP A 517 -6.84 -32.74 -8.64
N GLY A 518 -8.17 -32.63 -8.48
CA GLY A 518 -8.83 -32.57 -7.18
C GLY A 518 -8.88 -31.13 -6.65
N ARG A 519 -9.58 -30.92 -5.52
CA ARG A 519 -9.83 -29.56 -4.99
C ARG A 519 -8.53 -28.91 -4.54
N SER A 520 -8.09 -27.90 -5.29
CA SER A 520 -6.92 -27.08 -4.99
C SER A 520 -7.32 -25.61 -4.89
N ALA A 521 -6.67 -24.91 -3.97
CA ALA A 521 -6.90 -23.50 -3.67
C ALA A 521 -5.61 -22.72 -3.92
N TYR A 522 -5.72 -21.57 -4.56
CA TYR A 522 -4.59 -20.68 -4.85
C TYR A 522 -4.95 -19.26 -4.43
N THR A 523 -3.99 -18.50 -3.91
CA THR A 523 -4.19 -17.11 -3.49
C THR A 523 -3.12 -16.20 -4.05
N TRP A 524 -3.51 -14.97 -4.38
CA TRP A 524 -2.59 -13.92 -4.77
C TRP A 524 -1.87 -13.32 -3.55
N ALA A 525 -2.63 -12.95 -2.52
CA ALA A 525 -2.08 -12.50 -1.25
C ALA A 525 -1.58 -13.70 -0.44
N ARG A 526 -0.64 -13.42 0.47
CA ARG A 526 0.03 -14.44 1.30
C ARG A 526 -0.68 -14.63 2.63
N VAL A 527 -1.86 -15.20 2.54
CA VAL A 527 -2.65 -15.60 3.71
C VAL A 527 -2.07 -16.86 4.35
N LYS A 528 -2.24 -17.03 5.66
CA LYS A 528 -1.54 -18.05 6.46
C LYS A 528 -2.40 -19.25 6.82
N SER A 529 -3.67 -19.03 7.09
CA SER A 529 -4.62 -19.97 7.70
C SER A 529 -5.97 -20.05 6.97
N GLY A 530 -6.33 -19.05 6.16
CA GLY A 530 -7.54 -19.04 5.32
C GLY A 530 -7.60 -17.83 4.40
N PHE A 531 -8.55 -17.79 3.46
CA PHE A 531 -8.70 -16.65 2.55
C PHE A 531 -9.17 -15.36 3.26
N LEU A 532 -9.86 -15.50 4.39
CA LEU A 532 -10.51 -14.44 5.16
C LEU A 532 -9.53 -13.77 6.15
N GLU A 533 -8.43 -13.24 5.65
CA GLU A 533 -7.37 -12.63 6.46
C GLU A 533 -7.05 -11.20 6.00
N PRO A 534 -7.92 -10.22 6.31
CA PRO A 534 -7.74 -8.84 5.85
C PRO A 534 -6.38 -8.23 6.25
N ALA A 535 -5.82 -8.63 7.40
CA ALA A 535 -4.47 -8.23 7.83
C ALA A 535 -3.33 -8.72 6.91
N ASN A 536 -3.55 -9.74 6.08
CA ASN A 536 -2.56 -10.29 5.14
C ASN A 536 -2.93 -10.02 3.68
N PHE A 537 -3.95 -9.21 3.41
CA PHE A 537 -4.28 -8.78 2.05
C PHE A 537 -3.14 -7.96 1.44
N GLY A 538 -3.00 -8.07 0.12
CA GLY A 538 -2.19 -7.15 -0.67
C GLY A 538 -2.85 -5.78 -0.78
N ARG A 539 -2.30 -4.91 -1.62
CA ARG A 539 -2.85 -3.58 -1.91
C ARG A 539 -3.42 -3.51 -3.31
N LEU A 540 -4.63 -2.99 -3.43
CA LEU A 540 -5.20 -2.51 -4.67
C LEU A 540 -5.09 -0.98 -4.69
N VAL A 541 -4.34 -0.43 -5.65
CA VAL A 541 -4.24 1.03 -5.85
C VAL A 541 -5.19 1.43 -6.96
N LEU A 542 -6.12 2.33 -6.67
CA LEU A 542 -7.11 2.84 -7.61
C LEU A 542 -6.57 4.08 -8.34
N PRO A 543 -6.87 4.22 -9.64
CA PRO A 543 -6.42 5.36 -10.45
C PRO A 543 -7.22 6.64 -10.17
N ILE A 544 -8.32 6.53 -9.43
CA ILE A 544 -9.26 7.59 -9.10
C ILE A 544 -9.64 7.51 -7.62
N ASP A 545 -10.18 8.60 -7.09
CA ASP A 545 -10.79 8.61 -5.76
C ASP A 545 -12.24 8.07 -5.85
N PRO A 546 -12.52 6.86 -5.34
CA PRO A 546 -13.86 6.29 -5.40
C PRO A 546 -14.88 7.05 -4.53
N THR A 547 -14.43 7.92 -3.61
CA THR A 547 -15.32 8.74 -2.79
C THR A 547 -15.75 10.02 -3.48
N ALA A 548 -14.99 10.52 -4.45
CA ALA A 548 -15.15 11.87 -5.00
C ALA A 548 -16.44 12.07 -5.82
N ASN A 549 -17.10 11.01 -6.28
CA ASN A 549 -18.32 11.10 -7.12
C ASN A 549 -19.47 10.18 -6.67
N ALA A 550 -19.40 9.61 -5.46
CA ALA A 550 -20.39 8.67 -4.97
C ALA A 550 -21.53 9.37 -4.21
N VAL A 551 -22.75 8.90 -4.44
CA VAL A 551 -23.86 9.07 -3.51
C VAL A 551 -24.09 7.69 -2.90
N THR A 552 -23.82 7.56 -1.62
CA THR A 552 -23.87 6.26 -0.93
C THR A 552 -25.09 6.22 -0.01
N GLY A 553 -25.72 5.05 0.06
CA GLY A 553 -26.67 4.70 1.12
C GLY A 553 -26.06 3.64 2.04
N ARG A 554 -26.38 3.68 3.33
CA ARG A 554 -26.01 2.65 4.29
C ARG A 554 -27.15 2.43 5.27
N PRO A 555 -27.82 1.27 5.22
CA PRO A 555 -28.73 0.86 6.28
C PRO A 555 -27.97 0.81 7.60
N LEU A 556 -28.52 1.46 8.61
CA LEU A 556 -28.03 1.39 9.98
C LEU A 556 -28.89 0.38 10.75
N ALA A 557 -28.35 -0.14 11.86
CA ALA A 557 -29.17 -0.87 12.81
C ALA A 557 -30.21 0.10 13.42
N GLY A 558 -31.47 -0.04 13.00
CA GLY A 558 -32.63 0.60 13.64
C GLY A 558 -33.27 -0.29 14.70
N GLU A 559 -34.25 0.23 15.43
CA GLU A 559 -35.17 -0.63 16.18
C GLU A 559 -36.18 -1.24 15.20
N GLN A 560 -36.15 -2.57 15.03
CA GLN A 560 -37.19 -3.31 14.32
C GLN A 560 -38.18 -3.85 15.35
N ILE A 561 -39.46 -3.56 15.11
CA ILE A 561 -40.56 -3.88 16.04
C ILE A 561 -41.73 -4.47 15.25
N PHE A 562 -42.40 -5.44 15.85
CA PHE A 562 -43.49 -6.20 15.25
C PHE A 562 -44.79 -5.37 15.17
N GLY A 563 -45.52 -5.45 14.05
CA GLY A 563 -46.89 -4.95 13.92
C GLY A 563 -47.08 -3.42 13.93
N SER A 564 -46.09 -2.65 13.46
CA SER A 564 -46.18 -1.18 13.28
C SER A 564 -45.10 -0.64 12.36
N GLU A 565 -45.17 0.65 12.00
CA GLU A 565 -44.11 1.41 11.32
C GLU A 565 -42.82 1.48 12.17
N GLY A 566 -41.97 0.44 12.07
CA GLY A 566 -40.59 0.48 12.52
C GLY A 566 -39.79 1.47 11.69
N LEU A 567 -38.79 2.11 12.31
CA LEU A 567 -37.93 3.05 11.61
C LEU A 567 -36.66 2.33 11.14
N LEU A 568 -36.49 2.29 9.83
CA LEU A 568 -35.28 1.77 9.19
C LEU A 568 -34.38 2.96 8.83
N PRO A 569 -33.40 3.31 9.68
CA PRO A 569 -32.47 4.40 9.40
C PRO A 569 -31.56 4.01 8.24
N VAL A 570 -31.52 4.87 7.23
CA VAL A 570 -30.54 4.79 6.14
C VAL A 570 -29.72 6.07 6.17
N GLU A 571 -28.44 5.93 6.46
CA GLU A 571 -27.48 7.01 6.30
C GLU A 571 -27.20 7.20 4.81
N THR A 572 -27.37 8.42 4.34
CA THR A 572 -27.12 8.81 2.96
C THR A 572 -26.09 9.92 2.93
N VAL A 573 -25.12 9.82 2.03
CA VAL A 573 -24.04 10.80 1.88
C VAL A 573 -23.95 11.20 0.43
N ASN A 574 -24.01 12.51 0.15
CA ASN A 574 -23.72 13.03 -1.17
C ASN A 574 -22.31 13.63 -1.22
N ARG A 575 -21.41 12.98 -1.94
CA ARG A 575 -20.04 13.48 -2.16
C ARG A 575 -19.82 14.13 -3.52
N ARG A 576 -20.85 14.20 -4.36
CA ARG A 576 -20.78 14.90 -5.65
C ARG A 576 -20.79 16.41 -5.44
N ASP A 577 -20.31 17.12 -6.47
CA ASP A 577 -20.33 18.58 -6.47
C ASP A 577 -21.76 19.16 -6.58
N ASP A 578 -22.70 18.39 -7.15
CA ASP A 578 -24.09 18.78 -7.33
C ASP A 578 -25.01 18.22 -6.23
N PRO A 579 -26.02 18.98 -5.77
CA PRO A 579 -27.07 18.44 -4.90
C PRO A 579 -27.83 17.31 -5.58
N VAL A 580 -28.13 16.26 -4.83
CA VAL A 580 -28.88 15.10 -5.32
C VAL A 580 -30.10 14.90 -4.45
N GLN A 581 -31.27 14.81 -5.08
CA GLN A 581 -32.46 14.29 -4.43
C GLN A 581 -32.46 12.77 -4.59
N VAL A 582 -32.63 12.08 -3.46
CA VAL A 582 -32.67 10.63 -3.42
C VAL A 582 -34.01 10.13 -2.93
N ARG A 583 -34.55 9.10 -3.59
CA ARG A 583 -35.69 8.32 -3.09
C ARG A 583 -35.15 7.03 -2.50
N VAL A 584 -35.37 6.81 -1.22
CA VAL A 584 -35.01 5.57 -0.54
C VAL A 584 -36.25 4.71 -0.40
N VAL A 585 -36.19 3.47 -0.87
CA VAL A 585 -37.29 2.49 -0.75
C VAL A 585 -36.77 1.32 0.06
N ALA A 586 -37.49 0.90 1.09
CA ALA A 586 -37.23 -0.33 1.82
C ALA A 586 -38.33 -1.34 1.47
N THR A 587 -38.01 -2.56 1.05
CA THR A 587 -39.02 -3.61 0.73
C THR A 587 -38.71 -4.89 1.50
N ALA A 588 -39.64 -5.34 2.36
CA ALA A 588 -39.53 -6.61 3.07
C ALA A 588 -39.90 -7.78 2.14
N ALA A 589 -39.05 -8.81 2.07
CA ALA A 589 -39.24 -9.96 1.17
C ALA A 589 -40.32 -10.94 1.68
N GLU A 590 -40.47 -11.08 3.00
CA GLU A 590 -41.40 -12.01 3.64
C GLU A 590 -42.06 -11.34 4.85
N GLY A 591 -43.40 -11.21 4.82
CA GLY A 591 -44.21 -10.73 5.95
C GLY A 591 -43.95 -9.29 6.39
N GLY A 592 -44.49 -8.32 5.65
CA GLY A 592 -44.44 -6.90 6.00
C GLY A 592 -44.68 -5.99 4.79
N THR A 593 -44.78 -4.68 5.02
CA THR A 593 -44.83 -3.66 3.96
C THR A 593 -43.64 -2.72 4.03
N GLY A 594 -43.05 -2.50 2.86
CA GLY A 594 -42.01 -1.52 2.65
C GLY A 594 -42.51 -0.08 2.58
N GLY A 595 -41.65 0.89 2.91
CA GLY A 595 -41.93 2.32 2.79
C GLY A 595 -40.93 3.07 1.92
N GLU A 596 -41.23 4.33 1.62
CA GLU A 596 -40.31 5.20 0.88
C GLU A 596 -40.19 6.60 1.51
N VAL A 597 -39.01 7.20 1.38
CA VAL A 597 -38.72 8.59 1.79
C VAL A 597 -37.90 9.30 0.73
N LEU A 598 -38.22 10.58 0.50
CA LEU A 598 -37.39 11.48 -0.29
C LEU A 598 -36.45 12.27 0.64
N ALA A 599 -35.16 12.27 0.31
CA ALA A 599 -34.15 13.09 0.99
C ALA A 599 -33.45 14.01 -0.02
N GLN A 600 -33.24 15.26 0.37
CA GLN A 600 -32.44 16.22 -0.38
C GLN A 600 -31.03 16.25 0.22
N LEU A 601 -30.00 15.97 -0.60
CA LEU A 601 -28.62 15.91 -0.13
C LEU A 601 -27.77 16.99 -0.81
N GLU A 602 -27.37 17.98 -0.02
CA GLU A 602 -26.36 18.96 -0.43
C GLU A 602 -24.95 18.35 -0.42
N ARG A 603 -24.00 18.98 -1.10
CA ARG A 603 -22.60 18.52 -1.13
C ARG A 603 -22.04 18.36 0.28
N GLY A 604 -21.45 17.19 0.54
CA GLY A 604 -20.78 16.88 1.81
C GLY A 604 -21.74 16.70 2.99
N MET A 605 -23.06 16.71 2.76
CA MET A 605 -24.02 16.40 3.80
C MET A 605 -24.20 14.89 3.97
N THR A 606 -24.22 14.50 5.23
CA THR A 606 -24.74 13.21 5.69
C THR A 606 -26.15 13.44 6.22
N ALA A 607 -27.13 12.68 5.73
CA ALA A 607 -28.49 12.68 6.24
C ALA A 607 -28.91 11.26 6.61
N VAL A 608 -29.57 11.09 7.75
CA VAL A 608 -30.21 9.81 8.12
C VAL A 608 -31.68 9.90 7.76
N ALA A 609 -32.07 9.20 6.70
CA ALA A 609 -33.47 9.01 6.34
C ALA A 609 -34.07 7.92 7.23
N GLN A 610 -35.22 8.19 7.85
CA GLN A 610 -35.96 7.20 8.64
C GLN A 610 -37.08 6.65 7.77
N ILE A 611 -36.95 5.41 7.31
CA ILE A 611 -37.95 4.80 6.42
C ILE A 611 -38.94 4.02 7.30
N PRO A 612 -40.24 4.38 7.30
CA PRO A 612 -41.24 3.59 7.99
C PRO A 612 -41.42 2.25 7.27
N ALA A 613 -41.43 1.14 8.01
CA ALA A 613 -41.73 -0.20 7.50
C ALA A 613 -42.56 -1.00 8.51
N GLU A 614 -43.51 -1.79 8.03
CA GLU A 614 -44.33 -2.66 8.87
C GLU A 614 -43.87 -4.12 8.73
N PHE A 615 -43.74 -4.84 9.84
CA PHE A 615 -43.33 -6.25 9.87
C PHE A 615 -44.42 -7.13 10.46
N ASP A 616 -44.82 -8.16 9.71
CA ASP A 616 -45.92 -9.08 10.05
C ASP A 616 -45.43 -10.42 10.62
N LEU A 617 -44.13 -10.72 10.46
CA LEU A 617 -43.49 -11.96 10.91
C LEU A 617 -42.27 -11.65 11.78
N ALA A 618 -42.08 -12.46 12.83
CA ALA A 618 -40.87 -12.44 13.65
C ALA A 618 -39.78 -13.34 13.04
N GLY A 619 -38.53 -13.09 13.41
CA GLY A 619 -37.35 -13.80 12.92
C GLY A 619 -36.55 -12.99 11.92
N GLU A 620 -35.78 -13.68 11.07
CA GLU A 620 -34.98 -13.03 10.03
C GLU A 620 -35.84 -12.67 8.82
N THR A 621 -35.84 -11.38 8.44
CA THR A 621 -36.47 -10.91 7.21
C THR A 621 -35.48 -10.11 6.37
N ARG A 622 -35.53 -10.28 5.05
CA ARG A 622 -34.68 -9.52 4.12
C ARG A 622 -35.38 -8.23 3.74
N VAL A 623 -34.69 -7.11 3.94
CA VAL A 623 -35.16 -5.79 3.49
C VAL A 623 -34.25 -5.28 2.39
N THR A 624 -34.82 -4.99 1.22
CA THR A 624 -34.12 -4.40 0.09
C THR A 624 -34.23 -2.88 0.16
N TYR A 625 -33.10 -2.19 0.19
CA TYR A 625 -32.97 -0.74 0.18
C TYR A 625 -32.52 -0.28 -1.17
N GLU A 626 -33.31 0.55 -1.84
CA GLU A 626 -32.97 1.14 -3.14
C GLU A 626 -32.91 2.66 -3.04
N LEU A 627 -31.86 3.25 -3.59
CA LEU A 627 -31.63 4.68 -3.67
C LEU A 627 -31.73 5.13 -5.12
N PHE A 628 -32.68 6.00 -5.44
CA PHE A 628 -32.84 6.52 -6.80
C PHE A 628 -32.49 7.99 -6.85
N GLU A 629 -31.66 8.37 -7.81
CA GLU A 629 -31.43 9.77 -8.21
C GLU A 629 -32.71 10.35 -8.80
N GLN A 630 -33.08 11.56 -8.38
CA GLN A 630 -34.20 12.30 -8.93
C GLN A 630 -33.72 13.55 -9.70
N PRO A 631 -34.38 13.91 -10.83
CA PRO A 631 -35.55 13.25 -11.41
C PRO A 631 -35.21 12.13 -12.41
N SER A 632 -33.93 11.78 -12.59
CA SER A 632 -33.49 10.81 -13.62
C SER A 632 -34.07 9.40 -13.41
N GLY A 633 -34.44 9.06 -12.17
CA GLY A 633 -34.88 7.72 -11.79
C GLY A 633 -33.73 6.70 -11.83
N ARG A 634 -32.49 7.15 -11.97
CA ARG A 634 -31.32 6.27 -12.01
C ARG A 634 -31.13 5.63 -10.64
N LEU A 635 -31.11 4.31 -10.59
CA LEU A 635 -30.71 3.56 -9.39
C LEU A 635 -29.24 3.91 -9.11
N LEU A 636 -28.99 4.45 -7.91
CA LEU A 636 -27.66 4.81 -7.42
C LEU A 636 -27.11 3.71 -6.52
N TYR A 637 -27.96 3.10 -5.72
CA TYR A 637 -27.56 2.16 -4.70
C TYR A 637 -28.71 1.17 -4.51
N THR A 638 -28.38 -0.12 -4.45
CA THR A 638 -29.28 -1.14 -3.93
C THR A 638 -28.50 -2.01 -2.96
N THR A 639 -29.13 -2.40 -1.86
CA THR A 639 -28.61 -3.43 -0.98
C THR A 639 -29.76 -4.18 -0.38
N THR A 640 -29.56 -5.47 -0.10
CA THR A 640 -30.45 -6.22 0.78
C THR A 640 -29.75 -6.46 2.10
N VAL A 641 -30.45 -6.27 3.20
CA VAL A 641 -29.94 -6.56 4.55
C VAL A 641 -30.93 -7.49 5.25
N THR A 642 -30.41 -8.52 5.89
CA THR A 642 -31.21 -9.35 6.80
C THR A 642 -31.37 -8.61 8.13
N HIS A 643 -32.61 -8.32 8.50
CA HIS A 643 -32.96 -7.75 9.78
C HIS A 643 -33.56 -8.83 10.68
N THR A 644 -33.24 -8.78 11.97
CA THR A 644 -33.87 -9.64 12.97
C THR A 644 -35.04 -8.88 13.59
N VAL A 645 -36.26 -9.33 13.27
CA VAL A 645 -37.47 -8.84 13.93
C VAL A 645 -37.66 -9.66 15.21
N PRO A 646 -37.71 -9.03 16.40
CA PRO A 646 -37.90 -9.75 17.66
C PRO A 646 -39.23 -10.51 17.67
N GLU A 647 -39.30 -11.57 18.49
CA GLU A 647 -40.56 -12.29 18.67
C GLU A 647 -41.68 -11.37 19.19
N ALA A 648 -42.89 -11.58 18.71
CA ALA A 648 -44.05 -10.82 19.18
C ALA A 648 -44.30 -11.01 20.69
N LEU A 649 -43.91 -12.14 21.26
CA LEU A 649 -44.01 -12.42 22.70
C LEU A 649 -43.02 -13.51 23.12
N GLU A 650 -42.23 -13.23 24.14
CA GLU A 650 -41.45 -14.20 24.91
C GLU A 650 -42.01 -14.31 26.34
N ILE A 651 -41.97 -15.53 26.88
CA ILE A 651 -42.42 -15.83 28.25
C ILE A 651 -41.32 -16.60 28.96
N ALA A 652 -40.95 -16.13 30.15
CA ALA A 652 -39.92 -16.72 30.99
C ALA A 652 -40.49 -17.04 32.37
N PRO A 653 -41.04 -18.24 32.60
CA PRO A 653 -41.49 -18.66 33.93
C PRO A 653 -40.29 -18.83 34.87
N ASP A 654 -40.40 -18.37 36.12
CA ASP A 654 -39.33 -18.51 37.11
C ASP A 654 -39.06 -19.99 37.40
N HIS A 655 -40.14 -20.78 37.46
CA HIS A 655 -40.12 -22.20 37.71
C HIS A 655 -41.13 -22.92 36.80
N LEU A 656 -40.69 -24.03 36.19
CA LEU A 656 -41.55 -24.95 35.40
C LEU A 656 -42.03 -26.15 36.22
N VAL A 657 -41.62 -26.21 37.49
CA VAL A 657 -42.10 -27.16 38.49
C VAL A 657 -42.61 -26.35 39.66
N SER A 658 -43.87 -26.56 40.04
CA SER A 658 -44.49 -25.89 41.20
C SER A 658 -45.03 -26.92 42.19
N TYR A 659 -44.92 -26.62 43.46
CA TYR A 659 -45.42 -27.48 44.52
C TYR A 659 -46.88 -27.15 44.88
N LEU A 660 -47.63 -28.14 45.37
CA LEU A 660 -49.04 -27.95 45.76
C LEU A 660 -49.25 -26.90 46.86
N ASP A 661 -48.25 -26.62 47.67
CA ASP A 661 -48.26 -25.57 48.71
C ASP A 661 -47.92 -24.17 48.18
N GLU A 662 -47.57 -24.04 46.90
CA GLU A 662 -47.32 -22.76 46.23
C GLU A 662 -48.57 -22.28 45.49
N ASP A 663 -49.27 -21.27 46.02
CA ASP A 663 -50.50 -20.77 45.40
C ASP A 663 -50.28 -19.91 44.15
N LEU A 664 -49.03 -19.58 43.82
CA LEU A 664 -48.68 -18.60 42.77
C LEU A 664 -47.60 -19.16 41.84
N LEU A 665 -47.79 -18.95 40.54
CA LEU A 665 -46.73 -18.98 39.55
C LEU A 665 -46.30 -17.56 39.20
N THR A 666 -45.01 -17.35 39.02
CA THR A 666 -44.43 -16.06 38.64
C THR A 666 -43.46 -16.23 37.47
N GLY A 667 -43.23 -15.13 36.78
CA GLY A 667 -42.22 -15.07 35.73
C GLY A 667 -42.19 -13.71 35.05
N GLY A 668 -41.30 -13.59 34.07
CA GLY A 668 -41.18 -12.44 33.18
C GLY A 668 -41.91 -12.66 31.85
N TRP A 669 -42.26 -11.55 31.21
CA TRP A 669 -42.67 -11.49 29.82
C TRP A 669 -41.94 -10.34 29.12
N GLU A 670 -41.64 -10.54 27.84
CA GLU A 670 -41.08 -9.53 26.94
C GLU A 670 -41.81 -9.56 25.60
N THR A 671 -41.96 -8.42 24.93
CA THR A 671 -42.63 -8.33 23.63
C THR A 671 -41.87 -7.43 22.66
N GLY A 672 -41.77 -7.88 21.41
CA GLY A 672 -41.24 -7.11 20.29
C GLY A 672 -42.21 -6.07 19.72
N LEU A 673 -43.37 -5.82 20.34
CA LEU A 673 -44.35 -4.83 19.88
C LEU A 673 -43.89 -3.38 20.08
N SER A 674 -44.34 -2.48 19.21
CA SER A 674 -44.10 -1.05 19.34
C SER A 674 -44.90 -0.38 20.46
N GLU A 675 -44.44 0.77 20.94
CA GLU A 675 -45.17 1.54 21.95
C GLU A 675 -46.58 1.93 21.49
N THR A 676 -46.75 2.18 20.19
CA THR A 676 -48.07 2.42 19.59
C THR A 676 -48.98 1.21 19.61
N ALA A 677 -48.44 -0.01 19.59
CA ALA A 677 -49.22 -1.25 19.60
C ALA A 677 -49.56 -1.74 21.02
N LEU A 678 -48.71 -1.47 22.03
CA LEU A 678 -48.87 -1.94 23.41
C LEU A 678 -50.26 -1.61 24.00
N GLY A 679 -50.77 -0.40 23.77
CA GLY A 679 -52.05 0.07 24.30
C GLY A 679 -53.31 -0.60 23.70
N GLU A 680 -53.16 -1.47 22.70
CA GLU A 680 -54.27 -2.17 22.05
C GLU A 680 -54.21 -3.70 22.21
N VAL A 681 -53.23 -4.20 22.96
CA VAL A 681 -52.99 -5.63 23.15
C VAL A 681 -53.18 -6.09 24.58
N THR A 682 -53.60 -7.33 24.73
CA THR A 682 -53.77 -8.01 26.02
C THR A 682 -53.01 -9.33 25.99
N LEU A 683 -52.27 -9.61 27.06
CA LEU A 683 -51.62 -10.89 27.31
C LEU A 683 -52.50 -11.72 28.25
N SER A 684 -52.89 -12.92 27.81
CA SER A 684 -53.58 -13.91 28.64
C SER A 684 -52.65 -15.07 28.94
N LEU A 685 -52.56 -15.48 30.20
CA LEU A 685 -51.79 -16.64 30.66
C LEU A 685 -52.76 -17.68 31.21
N ASP A 686 -52.76 -18.88 30.63
CA ASP A 686 -53.63 -19.99 31.03
C ASP A 686 -52.80 -21.20 31.46
N VAL A 687 -53.12 -21.83 32.60
CA VAL A 687 -52.70 -23.21 32.88
C VAL A 687 -53.74 -24.14 32.26
N VAL A 688 -53.34 -24.89 31.23
CA VAL A 688 -54.25 -25.78 30.50
C VAL A 688 -53.93 -27.26 30.73
N ASP A 689 -54.99 -28.07 30.84
CA ASP A 689 -54.90 -29.53 30.92
C ASP A 689 -54.67 -30.19 29.55
N ALA A 690 -54.62 -31.52 29.53
CA ALA A 690 -54.37 -32.31 28.32
C ALA A 690 -55.51 -32.19 27.29
N GLU A 691 -56.73 -31.89 27.75
CA GLU A 691 -57.91 -31.63 26.94
C GLU A 691 -57.95 -30.18 26.43
N GLY A 692 -57.05 -29.31 26.92
CA GLY A 692 -56.94 -27.90 26.54
C GLY A 692 -57.84 -26.96 27.34
N THR A 693 -58.45 -27.43 28.43
CA THR A 693 -59.29 -26.64 29.35
C THR A 693 -58.39 -25.77 30.23
N ALA A 694 -58.68 -24.47 30.30
CA ALA A 694 -57.99 -23.57 31.23
C ALA A 694 -58.49 -23.79 32.67
N LEU A 695 -57.57 -24.15 33.57
CA LEU A 695 -57.84 -24.36 34.99
C LEU A 695 -57.51 -23.12 35.83
N ALA A 696 -56.60 -22.28 35.35
CA ALA A 696 -56.26 -20.99 35.93
C ALA A 696 -55.95 -20.00 34.80
N THR A 697 -56.36 -18.74 34.95
CA THR A 697 -56.14 -17.69 33.96
C THR A 697 -55.74 -16.38 34.64
N ALA A 698 -54.79 -15.66 34.03
CA ALA A 698 -54.48 -14.27 34.34
C ALA A 698 -54.51 -13.45 33.04
N GLN A 699 -54.91 -12.18 33.15
CA GLN A 699 -54.86 -11.22 32.06
C GLN A 699 -54.03 -10.00 32.45
N ILE A 700 -53.24 -9.53 31.51
CA ILE A 700 -52.29 -8.42 31.68
C ILE A 700 -52.48 -7.46 30.52
N GLU A 701 -52.77 -6.21 30.84
CA GLU A 701 -52.69 -5.11 29.88
C GLU A 701 -51.23 -4.66 29.76
N LEU A 702 -50.75 -4.57 28.52
CA LEU A 702 -49.35 -4.28 28.25
C LEU A 702 -49.17 -2.76 28.16
N ALA A 703 -48.49 -2.16 29.13
CA ALA A 703 -48.13 -0.74 29.12
C ALA A 703 -46.64 -0.49 28.83
N THR A 704 -45.83 -1.55 28.87
CA THR A 704 -44.38 -1.55 28.67
C THR A 704 -43.98 -2.71 27.76
N ARG A 705 -42.74 -2.74 27.26
CA ARG A 705 -42.25 -3.85 26.42
C ARG A 705 -41.82 -5.08 27.22
N ALA A 706 -41.72 -4.97 28.53
CA ALA A 706 -41.39 -6.06 29.42
C ALA A 706 -42.08 -5.86 30.78
N GLY A 707 -42.28 -6.94 31.51
CA GLY A 707 -42.83 -6.90 32.85
C GLY A 707 -42.84 -8.28 33.51
N GLU A 708 -43.34 -8.30 34.74
CA GLU A 708 -43.57 -9.53 35.49
C GLU A 708 -45.04 -9.92 35.41
N TRP A 709 -45.29 -11.22 35.58
CA TRP A 709 -46.62 -11.78 35.68
C TRP A 709 -46.75 -12.66 36.93
N ILE A 710 -47.97 -12.71 37.46
CA ILE A 710 -48.35 -13.54 38.60
C ILE A 710 -49.66 -14.24 38.25
N LEU A 711 -49.69 -15.56 38.41
CA LEU A 711 -50.86 -16.39 38.13
C LEU A 711 -51.20 -17.24 39.35
N GLY A 712 -52.43 -17.11 39.86
CA GLY A 712 -52.92 -17.93 40.97
C GLY A 712 -53.22 -19.36 40.52
N VAL A 713 -52.63 -20.35 41.19
CA VAL A 713 -52.75 -21.78 40.86
C VAL A 713 -53.14 -22.66 42.04
N GLY A 714 -53.52 -22.09 43.19
CA GLY A 714 -53.87 -22.86 44.40
C GLY A 714 -54.89 -23.98 44.17
N ASP A 715 -55.88 -23.74 43.30
CA ASP A 715 -56.94 -24.72 42.98
C ASP A 715 -56.56 -25.75 41.89
N VAL A 716 -55.36 -25.67 41.31
CA VAL A 716 -54.90 -26.57 40.24
C VAL A 716 -54.35 -27.88 40.85
N PRO A 717 -54.90 -29.07 40.56
CA PRO A 717 -54.43 -30.30 41.18
C PRO A 717 -53.02 -30.73 40.69
N ALA A 718 -52.41 -31.71 41.36
CA ALA A 718 -51.13 -32.27 40.90
C ALA A 718 -51.29 -32.94 39.53
N GLY A 719 -50.35 -32.70 38.62
CA GLY A 719 -50.44 -33.16 37.24
C GLY A 719 -49.46 -32.48 36.31
N ARG A 720 -49.54 -32.84 35.03
CA ARG A 720 -48.80 -32.19 33.94
C ARG A 720 -49.73 -31.26 33.19
N TYR A 721 -49.28 -30.04 32.95
CA TYR A 721 -50.04 -28.98 32.30
C TYR A 721 -49.18 -28.26 31.27
N LEU A 722 -49.81 -27.41 30.47
CA LEU A 722 -49.11 -26.39 29.70
C LEU A 722 -49.45 -25.02 30.28
N LEU A 723 -48.43 -24.19 30.50
CA LEU A 723 -48.59 -22.75 30.64
C LEU A 723 -48.68 -22.17 29.23
N ARG A 724 -49.88 -21.74 28.84
CA ARG A 724 -50.18 -21.16 27.53
C ARG A 724 -50.33 -19.65 27.66
N ALA A 725 -49.44 -18.90 27.05
CA ALA A 725 -49.56 -17.46 26.88
C ALA A 725 -50.15 -17.12 25.52
N LYS A 726 -51.10 -16.20 25.47
CA LYS A 726 -51.74 -15.70 24.24
C LYS A 726 -51.68 -14.18 24.22
N LEU A 727 -51.07 -13.63 23.18
CA LEU A 727 -51.12 -12.21 22.88
C LEU A 727 -52.28 -11.93 21.93
N GLN A 728 -53.13 -10.96 22.26
CA GLN A 728 -54.32 -10.66 21.47
C GLN A 728 -54.48 -9.16 21.25
N ARG A 729 -54.98 -8.75 20.08
CA ARG A 729 -55.39 -7.36 19.77
C ARG A 729 -56.85 -7.34 19.37
N ALA A 730 -57.67 -6.55 20.06
CA ALA A 730 -59.12 -6.46 19.79
C ALA A 730 -59.82 -7.83 19.68
N GLY A 731 -59.39 -8.83 20.46
CA GLY A 731 -59.94 -10.20 20.45
C GLY A 731 -59.41 -11.13 19.33
N GLN A 732 -58.56 -10.64 18.42
CA GLN A 732 -57.81 -11.49 17.49
C GLN A 732 -56.50 -11.95 18.11
N LEU A 733 -56.20 -13.24 17.94
CA LEU A 733 -54.94 -13.84 18.37
C LEU A 733 -53.78 -13.37 17.48
N ILE A 734 -52.75 -12.79 18.09
CA ILE A 734 -51.48 -12.44 17.44
C ILE A 734 -50.52 -13.63 17.51
N VAL A 735 -50.23 -14.10 18.73
CA VAL A 735 -49.26 -15.18 18.95
C VAL A 735 -49.61 -16.00 20.19
N THR A 736 -49.23 -17.27 20.17
CA THR A 736 -49.31 -18.18 21.32
C THR A 736 -47.91 -18.71 21.65
N ARG A 737 -47.60 -18.82 22.96
CA ARG A 737 -46.40 -19.47 23.50
C ARG A 737 -46.82 -20.50 24.55
N GLU A 738 -46.14 -21.64 24.59
CA GLU A 738 -46.47 -22.73 25.50
C GLU A 738 -45.21 -23.27 26.18
N HIS A 739 -45.32 -23.51 27.49
CA HIS A 739 -44.29 -24.18 28.29
C HIS A 739 -44.89 -25.34 29.07
N SER A 740 -44.15 -26.45 29.17
CA SER A 740 -44.55 -27.56 30.04
C SER A 740 -44.44 -27.15 31.51
N LEU A 741 -45.49 -27.44 32.28
CA LEU A 741 -45.56 -27.16 33.71
C LEU A 741 -45.92 -28.45 34.46
N ASP A 742 -45.09 -28.84 35.43
CA ASP A 742 -45.38 -29.95 36.33
C ASP A 742 -45.81 -29.42 37.71
N ARG A 743 -47.02 -29.76 38.18
CA ARG A 743 -47.41 -29.56 39.58
C ARG A 743 -47.27 -30.86 40.36
N ILE A 744 -46.48 -30.82 41.43
CA ILE A 744 -46.14 -32.01 42.23
C ILE A 744 -46.36 -31.74 43.73
N ALA A 745 -46.50 -32.82 44.51
CA ALA A 745 -46.49 -32.71 45.96
C ALA A 745 -45.10 -32.23 46.44
N GLY A 746 -45.07 -31.31 47.41
CA GLY A 746 -43.84 -30.78 48.00
C GLY A 746 -42.92 -31.87 48.53
N PRO A 747 -41.58 -31.68 48.53
CA PRO A 747 -40.62 -32.63 49.10
C PRO A 747 -40.80 -32.84 50.62
N PHE A 748 -41.58 -31.97 51.26
CA PHE A 748 -41.94 -32.03 52.69
C PHE A 748 -43.45 -32.23 52.91
N GLY A 749 -44.23 -32.41 51.85
CA GLY A 749 -45.67 -32.67 51.89
C GLY A 749 -45.94 -34.14 52.16
N GLY A 750 -46.27 -34.45 53.41
CA GLY A 750 -46.46 -35.81 53.90
C GLY A 750 -47.51 -36.60 53.14
N ALA A 751 -47.28 -37.91 53.09
CA ALA A 751 -48.32 -38.89 52.94
C ALA A 751 -49.44 -38.60 53.94
N THR A 752 -50.58 -38.16 53.44
CA THR A 752 -51.88 -38.43 54.07
C THR A 752 -52.85 -38.85 52.98
N ASP A 753 -53.10 -40.16 53.03
CA ASP A 753 -54.03 -41.04 52.30
C ASP A 753 -53.76 -41.39 50.83
#